data_AF-A0A0D6PI62-F1
#
_entry.id   AF-A0A0D6PI62-F1
#
_cell.length_a   1.000
_cell.length_b   1.000
_cell.length_c   1.000
_cell.angle_alpha   90.00
_cell.angle_beta   90.00
_cell.angle_gamma   90.00
#
_symmetry.space_group_name_H-M   'P 1'
#
loop_
_entity.id
_entity.type
_entity.pdbx_description
1 polymer ?
#
loop_
_entity_poly.entity_id
_entity_poly.type
_entity_poly.pdbx_seq_one_letter_code
_entity_poly.pdbx_strand_id
1 'polypeptide(L)'
;MTYQSQIRRQEAQISTRKARRGWASLSSWGSALGVGVVAFGLWAVANRPATNIPPYTGEIGGFAFSPFHKGESPQTGVYPSVGQIKSDLKLAAKYTHNIRTYTVEGDLGQIPALAQGMGLNVTLGAWLDTHLNANAKELAKVVKVANANPDVKHVMVGNEVILRGDLTVPQLVNDIHQVEKQVHVPVSTAEPWHVWLKHPELANAVDFITVHLLPYWEGVPEKIAVQDAMHRFQEVHERFPNKKIVIGEIGWPSDGIDIGAARASTINQARFLRDFFNLAQKEHLNYFVMEAFDQPWKTSFEGRAAGYWGMFSLGRHAKWSLTGPVWNHPEWKWYALGAALMSLLATMALLSRRPDIRLPGKLLFAVLVEGFTTALAMLLMNMSQTYLSYSAAAVWGGLALGQGMLLFLLIADSFDLVETIFGRVVRRHYEPIPAPAGTYLPKVSLHLPICNEPPHMVKQTLDSLAALDYDRFEVLVIDNNTMDPAVWEPVAEHCARLGPKFRFFTLGKYKGYKAGALNFALRETAPDAEVIGVIDADYLVEPDWLRSMAPAFADPAVGFTQSPQDYRDNDGSLFKRMMFWEYAGFFHAGMVTRNERNAIIQHGTMTLIRKEALLNENGWAEWCITEDSQLGLRLFRAGYEAVYSKKSFGKGVMPDDYSAFRKQRYRWAYGAMRIVRANAGALFNPFNKELTVGQRWHFVTGWLPWFGDALGLVFLAMALGWSMGLIFNPVRFEFPIVLFMLPSIGLFFFKIVQILALYKNRVPCGFMDRIGAAVAGLALSHTIGKAVWKGLFTNQLPFVRTPKMENAPALVQGLVMAREELIILALTWAAALAVGFGHHWATPETKLWVAVMFTQSMPYLASVGVSILAAMPAKAPKAVAAPAMQKAPSVVFHPAAGD
;
A
#
# COMPACT_ATOMS: atom_id res chain seq x y z
N MET A 1 -4.08 -49.41 -20.27
CA MET A 1 -3.28 -48.71 -19.26
C MET A 1 -3.32 -49.53 -17.99
N THR A 2 -2.18 -49.97 -17.45
CA THR A 2 -2.09 -50.66 -16.15
C THR A 2 -2.38 -49.67 -15.01
N TYR A 3 -2.84 -50.13 -13.84
CA TYR A 3 -3.00 -49.30 -12.63
C TYR A 3 -1.71 -48.53 -12.29
N GLN A 4 -0.57 -49.21 -12.45
CA GLN A 4 0.76 -48.60 -12.36
C GLN A 4 1.00 -47.51 -13.40
N SER A 5 0.43 -47.54 -14.61
CA SER A 5 0.52 -46.44 -15.59
C SER A 5 -0.46 -45.28 -15.33
N GLN A 6 -1.46 -45.48 -14.47
CA GLN A 6 -2.33 -44.39 -13.98
C GLN A 6 -1.66 -43.64 -12.80
N ILE A 7 -0.78 -44.33 -12.04
CA ILE A 7 -0.04 -43.78 -10.88
C ILE A 7 1.39 -43.33 -11.22
N ARG A 8 2.14 -44.14 -11.98
CA ARG A 8 3.41 -43.71 -12.57
C ARG A 8 3.05 -42.59 -13.49
N ARG A 9 3.47 -41.39 -13.09
CA ARG A 9 3.57 -40.17 -13.90
C ARG A 9 3.02 -40.45 -15.30
N GLN A 10 1.79 -40.01 -15.60
CA GLN A 10 1.63 -39.35 -16.89
C GLN A 10 2.78 -38.36 -16.88
N GLU A 11 3.87 -38.72 -17.59
CA GLU A 11 5.13 -38.01 -17.57
C GLU A 11 4.74 -36.57 -17.51
N ALA A 12 5.23 -35.84 -16.50
CA ALA A 12 5.04 -34.43 -16.50
C ALA A 12 5.47 -34.01 -17.90
N GLN A 13 4.51 -33.72 -18.78
CA GLN A 13 4.73 -33.07 -20.03
C GLN A 13 5.05 -31.63 -19.64
N ILE A 14 6.06 -31.44 -18.79
CA ILE A 14 7.16 -30.58 -19.12
C ILE A 14 7.62 -31.09 -20.48
N SER A 15 6.90 -30.62 -21.49
CA SER A 15 7.53 -30.21 -22.72
C SER A 15 8.66 -29.26 -22.32
N THR A 16 9.80 -29.83 -21.94
CA THR A 16 11.09 -29.16 -21.84
C THR A 16 11.40 -28.53 -23.21
N ARG A 17 10.80 -29.06 -24.28
CA ARG A 17 10.73 -28.41 -25.61
C ARG A 17 9.88 -27.13 -25.68
N LYS A 18 8.77 -26.96 -24.95
CA LYS A 18 7.93 -25.72 -24.96
C LYS A 18 8.41 -24.63 -24.00
N ALA A 19 9.17 -24.96 -22.97
CA ALA A 19 9.77 -23.95 -22.08
C ALA A 19 10.68 -22.96 -22.85
N ARG A 20 11.28 -23.38 -23.97
CA ARG A 20 12.06 -22.51 -24.88
C ARG A 20 11.23 -21.50 -25.68
N ARG A 21 9.89 -21.52 -25.65
CA ARG A 21 9.02 -20.58 -26.40
C ARG A 21 8.21 -19.60 -25.54
N GLY A 22 8.46 -19.53 -24.22
CA GLY A 22 7.79 -18.57 -23.33
C GLY A 22 7.98 -17.12 -23.75
N TRP A 23 9.25 -16.73 -23.94
CA TRP A 23 9.65 -15.44 -24.52
C TRP A 23 9.32 -15.30 -26.00
N ALA A 24 8.95 -16.38 -26.70
CA ALA A 24 8.46 -16.35 -28.07
C ALA A 24 6.92 -16.26 -28.15
N SER A 25 6.22 -16.11 -27.02
CA SER A 25 4.76 -16.05 -26.99
C SER A 25 4.27 -14.71 -27.55
N LEU A 26 3.89 -14.69 -28.83
CA LEU A 26 3.35 -13.52 -29.51
C LEU A 26 2.15 -12.90 -28.79
N SER A 27 1.27 -13.71 -28.19
CA SER A 27 0.13 -13.20 -27.41
C SER A 27 0.54 -12.51 -26.11
N SER A 28 1.65 -12.93 -25.49
CA SER A 28 2.16 -12.28 -24.26
C SER A 28 2.81 -10.94 -24.60
N TRP A 29 3.64 -10.92 -25.65
CA TRP A 29 4.21 -9.67 -26.18
C TRP A 29 3.13 -8.70 -26.68
N GLY A 30 2.17 -9.19 -27.46
CA GLY A 30 1.07 -8.38 -27.98
C GLY A 30 0.19 -7.80 -26.86
N SER A 31 -0.03 -8.54 -25.77
CA SER A 31 -0.75 -8.02 -24.60
C SER A 31 0.04 -6.93 -23.89
N ALA A 32 1.33 -7.18 -23.59
CA ALA A 32 2.15 -6.22 -22.87
C ALA A 32 2.42 -4.93 -23.68
N LEU A 33 2.81 -5.06 -24.95
CA LEU A 33 3.06 -3.92 -25.84
C LEU A 33 1.76 -3.18 -26.18
N GLY A 34 0.68 -3.91 -26.48
CA GLY A 34 -0.61 -3.30 -26.82
C GLY A 34 -1.15 -2.45 -25.68
N VAL A 35 -1.09 -2.96 -24.45
CA VAL A 35 -1.48 -2.21 -23.24
C VAL A 35 -0.56 -0.99 -23.04
N GLY A 36 0.76 -1.16 -23.16
CA GLY A 36 1.71 -0.05 -23.04
C GLY A 36 1.49 1.07 -24.08
N VAL A 37 1.15 0.73 -25.32
CA VAL A 37 0.81 1.71 -26.37
C VAL A 37 -0.47 2.48 -26.02
N VAL A 38 -1.51 1.78 -25.58
CA VAL A 38 -2.76 2.42 -25.14
C VAL A 38 -2.50 3.34 -23.95
N ALA A 39 -1.75 2.88 -22.95
CA ALA A 39 -1.39 3.67 -21.79
C ALA A 39 -0.58 4.91 -22.19
N PHE A 40 0.42 4.78 -23.06
CA PHE A 40 1.16 5.92 -23.58
C PHE A 40 0.25 6.93 -24.32
N GLY A 41 -0.74 6.45 -25.07
CA GLY A 41 -1.77 7.29 -25.68
C GLY A 41 -2.61 8.06 -24.65
N LEU A 42 -2.99 7.42 -23.54
CA LEU A 42 -3.69 8.08 -22.43
C LEU A 42 -2.81 9.14 -21.75
N TRP A 43 -1.52 8.84 -21.53
CA TRP A 43 -0.54 9.82 -21.06
C TRP A 43 -0.45 11.03 -22.01
N ALA A 44 -0.41 10.79 -23.32
CA ALA A 44 -0.36 11.84 -24.33
C ALA A 44 -1.61 12.72 -24.35
N VAL A 45 -2.80 12.15 -24.09
CA VAL A 45 -4.06 12.88 -23.96
C VAL A 45 -4.07 13.72 -22.68
N ALA A 46 -3.65 13.13 -21.56
CA ALA A 46 -3.62 13.80 -20.26
C ALA A 46 -2.60 14.96 -20.19
N ASN A 47 -1.50 14.87 -20.94
CA ASN A 47 -0.39 15.84 -20.90
C ASN A 47 -0.31 16.72 -22.16
N ARG A 48 -1.45 16.97 -22.82
CA ARG A 48 -1.50 17.90 -23.95
C ARG A 48 -1.13 19.32 -23.49
N PRO A 49 -0.31 20.05 -24.26
CA PRO A 49 -0.05 21.45 -23.95
C PRO A 49 -1.30 22.31 -24.13
N ALA A 50 -1.39 23.37 -23.34
CA ALA A 50 -2.34 24.44 -23.60
C ALA A 50 -1.84 25.29 -24.77
N THR A 51 -2.62 25.32 -25.85
CA THR A 51 -2.34 26.13 -27.06
C THR A 51 -3.23 27.37 -27.17
N ASN A 52 -4.31 27.41 -26.39
CA ASN A 52 -5.31 28.50 -26.38
C ASN A 52 -4.98 29.57 -25.33
N ILE A 53 -3.70 29.93 -25.19
CA ILE A 53 -3.27 31.01 -24.30
C ILE A 53 -2.71 32.13 -25.18
N PRO A 54 -3.24 33.37 -25.08
CA PRO A 54 -2.73 34.51 -25.85
C PRO A 54 -1.22 34.65 -25.69
N PRO A 55 -0.45 34.86 -26.79
CA PRO A 55 0.96 35.18 -26.66
C PRO A 55 1.14 36.58 -26.07
N TYR A 56 2.30 36.83 -25.48
CA TYR A 56 2.73 38.16 -25.07
C TYR A 56 4.13 38.44 -25.61
N THR A 57 4.33 39.61 -26.22
CA THR A 57 5.61 40.04 -26.82
C THR A 57 6.07 41.41 -26.34
N GLY A 58 5.35 42.03 -25.41
CA GLY A 58 5.71 43.31 -24.83
C GLY A 58 6.73 43.19 -23.70
N GLU A 59 7.06 44.32 -23.11
CA GLU A 59 7.91 44.41 -21.92
C GLU A 59 7.08 44.28 -20.64
N ILE A 60 7.56 43.48 -19.68
CA ILE A 60 6.87 43.29 -18.40
C ILE A 60 7.02 44.56 -17.56
N GLY A 61 5.92 45.01 -16.93
CA GLY A 61 5.87 46.27 -16.18
C GLY A 61 6.89 46.36 -15.05
N GLY A 62 7.07 45.27 -14.30
CA GLY A 62 8.08 45.14 -13.27
C GLY A 62 8.03 43.79 -12.55
N PHE A 63 9.10 43.46 -11.83
CA PHE A 63 9.11 42.29 -10.94
C PHE A 63 9.23 42.68 -9.48
N ALA A 64 8.44 42.02 -8.63
CA ALA A 64 8.79 41.91 -7.23
C ALA A 64 10.02 41.00 -7.11
N PHE A 65 11.11 41.54 -6.57
CA PHE A 65 12.46 40.99 -6.69
C PHE A 65 12.95 40.50 -5.33
N SER A 66 12.89 39.18 -5.16
CA SER A 66 13.41 38.45 -4.01
C SER A 66 14.48 37.45 -4.48
N PRO A 67 15.78 37.73 -4.33
CA PRO A 67 16.83 36.96 -5.01
C PRO A 67 17.35 35.75 -4.22
N PHE A 68 16.55 35.12 -3.34
CA PHE A 68 17.04 33.98 -2.54
C PHE A 68 17.28 32.72 -3.39
N HIS A 69 18.39 32.03 -3.13
CA HIS A 69 18.76 30.75 -3.71
C HIS A 69 18.41 29.59 -2.79
N LYS A 70 18.64 28.37 -3.28
CA LYS A 70 18.38 27.15 -2.51
C LYS A 70 19.19 27.16 -1.21
N GLY A 71 18.48 27.04 -0.08
CA GLY A 71 19.08 27.02 1.26
C GLY A 71 19.23 28.41 1.90
N GLU A 72 18.94 29.47 1.16
CA GLU A 72 18.91 30.85 1.66
C GLU A 72 17.49 31.19 2.12
N SER A 73 17.38 31.95 3.21
CA SER A 73 16.10 32.35 3.77
C SER A 73 16.29 33.54 4.72
N PRO A 74 15.38 34.53 4.70
CA PRO A 74 15.41 35.60 5.69
C PRO A 74 15.18 35.06 7.11
N GLN A 75 14.46 33.95 7.26
CA GLN A 75 14.16 33.34 8.57
C GLN A 75 15.39 32.72 9.25
N THR A 76 16.34 32.26 8.45
CA THR A 76 17.60 31.69 8.95
C THR A 76 18.74 32.71 8.97
N GLY A 77 18.49 33.94 8.49
CA GLY A 77 19.50 34.98 8.34
C GLY A 77 20.55 34.67 7.26
N VAL A 78 20.28 33.71 6.37
CA VAL A 78 21.19 33.35 5.27
C VAL A 78 20.75 34.09 4.02
N TYR A 79 21.50 35.14 3.67
CA TYR A 79 21.21 36.04 2.55
C TYR A 79 22.02 35.69 1.29
N PRO A 80 21.53 36.10 0.11
CA PRO A 80 22.24 35.91 -1.15
C PRO A 80 23.51 36.77 -1.21
N SER A 81 24.57 36.25 -1.84
CA SER A 81 25.78 37.03 -2.10
C SER A 81 25.56 38.11 -3.17
N VAL A 82 26.36 39.17 -3.12
CA VAL A 82 26.38 40.23 -4.15
C VAL A 82 26.50 39.68 -5.57
N GLY A 83 27.30 38.62 -5.79
CA GLY A 83 27.45 37.97 -7.09
C GLY A 83 26.16 37.33 -7.60
N GLN A 84 25.43 36.63 -6.71
CA GLN A 84 24.11 36.06 -7.00
C GLN A 84 23.09 37.15 -7.33
N ILE A 85 23.01 38.19 -6.50
CA ILE A 85 22.11 39.34 -6.71
C ILE A 85 22.38 39.98 -8.09
N LYS A 86 23.65 40.23 -8.42
CA LYS A 86 24.04 40.81 -9.71
C LYS A 86 23.64 39.93 -10.89
N SER A 87 23.74 38.60 -10.77
CA SER A 87 23.32 37.67 -11.82
C SER A 87 21.80 37.68 -12.00
N ASP A 88 21.06 37.68 -10.89
CA ASP A 88 19.60 37.68 -10.90
C ASP A 88 19.03 39.01 -11.45
N LEU A 89 19.67 40.15 -11.13
CA LEU A 89 19.35 41.46 -11.71
C LEU A 89 19.56 41.50 -13.23
N LYS A 90 20.69 40.94 -13.72
CA LYS A 90 20.94 40.84 -15.17
C LYS A 90 19.89 39.99 -15.89
N LEU A 91 19.34 38.99 -15.23
CA LEU A 91 18.27 38.17 -15.79
C LEU A 91 16.97 38.98 -15.84
N ALA A 92 16.58 39.66 -14.76
CA ALA A 92 15.40 40.51 -14.71
C ALA A 92 15.43 41.63 -15.76
N ALA A 93 16.59 42.29 -15.93
CA ALA A 93 16.80 43.38 -16.89
C ALA A 93 16.56 43.01 -18.36
N LYS A 94 16.48 41.72 -18.70
CA LYS A 94 16.12 41.26 -20.07
C LYS A 94 14.63 41.40 -20.37
N TYR A 95 13.79 41.57 -19.35
CA TYR A 95 12.34 41.48 -19.47
C TYR A 95 11.62 42.73 -18.96
N THR A 96 12.29 43.55 -18.14
CA THR A 96 11.72 44.77 -17.55
C THR A 96 12.79 45.80 -17.22
N HIS A 97 12.39 47.06 -17.20
CA HIS A 97 13.13 48.19 -16.65
C HIS A 97 12.79 48.52 -15.19
N ASN A 98 11.90 47.78 -14.51
CA ASN A 98 11.51 48.09 -13.13
C ASN A 98 11.55 46.87 -12.20
N ILE A 99 12.10 47.06 -11.01
CA ILE A 99 12.04 46.07 -9.93
C ILE A 99 11.54 46.70 -8.64
N ARG A 100 10.93 45.87 -7.78
CA ARG A 100 10.50 46.22 -6.44
C ARG A 100 11.18 45.31 -5.43
N THR A 101 11.80 45.87 -4.40
CA THR A 101 12.37 45.09 -3.28
C THR A 101 11.50 45.20 -2.04
N TYR A 102 11.72 44.30 -1.07
CA TYR A 102 10.93 44.25 0.16
C TYR A 102 11.66 44.79 1.39
N THR A 103 12.99 44.69 1.40
CA THR A 103 13.85 45.04 2.54
C THR A 103 15.20 45.53 2.03
N VAL A 104 15.91 46.27 2.89
CA VAL A 104 17.32 46.64 2.73
C VAL A 104 18.24 45.87 3.68
N GLU A 105 17.78 44.80 4.31
CA GLU A 105 18.57 43.99 5.23
C GLU A 105 19.78 43.33 4.55
N GLY A 106 20.89 43.21 5.29
CA GLY A 106 22.12 42.58 4.78
C GLY A 106 22.61 43.23 3.47
N ASP A 107 22.97 42.36 2.52
CA ASP A 107 23.44 42.72 1.17
C ASP A 107 22.31 43.11 0.21
N LEU A 108 21.04 42.89 0.57
CA LEU A 108 19.89 43.31 -0.25
C LEU A 108 19.82 44.85 -0.36
N GLY A 109 20.32 45.57 0.64
CA GLY A 109 20.48 47.02 0.58
C GLY A 109 21.43 47.52 -0.52
N GLN A 110 22.24 46.64 -1.12
CA GLN A 110 23.11 46.98 -2.25
C GLN A 110 22.39 46.91 -3.62
N ILE A 111 21.17 46.36 -3.67
CA ILE A 111 20.43 46.15 -4.93
C ILE A 111 20.31 47.45 -5.77
N PRO A 112 19.95 48.63 -5.21
CA PRO A 112 19.87 49.85 -6.00
C PRO A 112 21.20 50.25 -6.66
N ALA A 113 22.32 50.12 -5.95
CA ALA A 113 23.64 50.43 -6.50
C ALA A 113 24.05 49.44 -7.60
N LEU A 114 23.68 48.16 -7.44
CA LEU A 114 23.94 47.14 -8.46
C LEU A 114 23.06 47.32 -9.72
N ALA A 115 21.86 47.89 -9.56
CA ALA A 115 20.91 48.14 -10.63
C ALA A 115 21.29 49.33 -11.55
N GLN A 116 22.02 50.32 -11.04
CA GLN A 116 22.38 51.56 -11.74
C GLN A 116 23.09 51.36 -13.09
N GLY A 117 23.88 50.29 -13.23
CA GLY A 117 24.56 49.94 -14.48
C GLY A 117 23.76 49.05 -15.44
N MET A 118 22.50 48.74 -15.11
CA MET A 118 21.69 47.74 -15.82
C MET A 118 20.39 48.30 -16.41
N GLY A 119 20.15 49.60 -16.30
CA GLY A 119 18.92 50.24 -16.80
C GLY A 119 17.66 49.79 -16.06
N LEU A 120 17.80 49.50 -14.76
CA LEU A 120 16.71 49.09 -13.87
C LEU A 120 16.39 50.20 -12.88
N ASN A 121 15.13 50.65 -12.88
CA ASN A 121 14.56 51.48 -11.82
C ASN A 121 14.18 50.60 -10.62
N VAL A 122 14.37 51.13 -9.41
CA VAL A 122 14.06 50.41 -8.17
C VAL A 122 12.98 51.12 -7.37
N THR A 123 11.93 50.37 -7.02
CA THR A 123 11.01 50.71 -5.93
C THR A 123 11.52 50.04 -4.66
N LEU A 124 12.09 50.83 -3.76
CA LEU A 124 12.84 50.34 -2.60
C LEU A 124 11.90 50.07 -1.42
N GLY A 125 11.81 48.82 -0.97
CA GLY A 125 10.96 48.45 0.18
C GLY A 125 11.68 48.48 1.53
N ALA A 126 10.91 48.85 2.56
CA ALA A 126 11.23 48.68 3.97
C ALA A 126 10.33 47.59 4.56
N TRP A 127 10.92 46.54 5.15
CA TRP A 127 10.15 45.50 5.83
C TRP A 127 9.91 45.91 7.29
N LEU A 128 8.64 46.02 7.68
CA LEU A 128 8.25 46.40 9.05
C LEU A 128 7.52 45.25 9.72
N ASP A 129 7.87 45.00 10.99
CA ASP A 129 7.26 43.99 11.83
C ASP A 129 6.90 44.56 13.23
N THR A 130 6.64 43.68 14.20
CA THR A 130 6.29 44.09 15.57
C THR A 130 7.48 44.65 16.38
N HIS A 131 8.72 44.56 15.88
CA HIS A 131 9.93 45.01 16.57
C HIS A 131 10.29 46.45 16.18
N LEU A 132 9.71 47.43 16.88
CA LEU A 132 9.86 48.87 16.59
C LEU A 132 11.32 49.35 16.47
N ASN A 133 12.25 48.80 17.25
CA ASN A 133 13.67 49.17 17.17
C ASN A 133 14.35 48.64 15.89
N ALA A 134 13.91 47.50 15.37
CA ALA A 134 14.38 46.96 14.09
C ALA A 134 13.80 47.79 12.95
N ASN A 135 12.50 48.11 13.00
CA ASN A 135 11.82 49.00 12.07
C ASN A 135 12.55 50.34 11.93
N ALA A 136 12.89 51.00 13.05
CA ALA A 136 13.61 52.27 13.01
C ALA A 136 14.97 52.19 12.30
N LYS A 137 15.69 51.07 12.47
CA LYS A 137 16.97 50.82 11.79
C LYS A 137 16.77 50.55 10.29
N GLU A 138 15.75 49.78 9.93
CA GLU A 138 15.38 49.50 8.54
C GLU A 138 15.03 50.81 7.82
N LEU A 139 14.14 51.63 8.40
CA LEU A 139 13.71 52.91 7.84
C LEU A 139 14.89 53.88 7.64
N ALA A 140 15.77 54.00 8.65
CA ALA A 140 16.97 54.83 8.53
C ALA A 140 17.91 54.35 7.40
N LYS A 141 18.05 53.02 7.23
CA LYS A 141 18.84 52.44 6.14
C LYS A 141 18.19 52.68 4.77
N VAL A 142 16.86 52.55 4.67
CA VAL A 142 16.11 52.85 3.44
C VAL A 142 16.29 54.30 3.01
N VAL A 143 16.17 55.27 3.93
CA VAL A 143 16.42 56.70 3.63
C VAL A 143 17.82 56.91 3.07
N LYS A 144 18.84 56.33 3.71
CA LYS A 144 20.23 56.43 3.26
C LYS A 144 20.43 55.83 1.87
N VAL A 145 19.89 54.65 1.62
CA VAL A 145 20.03 53.95 0.34
C VAL A 145 19.26 54.68 -0.77
N ALA A 146 18.04 55.15 -0.50
CA ALA A 146 17.23 55.89 -1.47
C ALA A 146 17.95 57.16 -1.96
N ASN A 147 18.46 57.97 -1.03
CA ASN A 147 19.12 59.23 -1.39
C ASN A 147 20.50 59.04 -2.03
N ALA A 148 21.16 57.90 -1.81
CA ALA A 148 22.45 57.60 -2.41
C ALA A 148 22.36 57.07 -3.85
N ASN A 149 21.17 56.65 -4.31
CA ASN A 149 21.00 55.92 -5.57
C ASN A 149 19.91 56.58 -6.44
N PRO A 150 20.26 57.26 -7.54
CA PRO A 150 19.31 58.01 -8.37
C PRO A 150 18.31 57.13 -9.15
N ASP A 151 18.57 55.83 -9.28
CA ASP A 151 17.68 54.87 -9.93
C ASP A 151 16.57 54.36 -8.99
N VAL A 152 16.63 54.72 -7.70
CA VAL A 152 15.48 54.57 -6.81
C VAL A 152 14.44 55.60 -7.24
N LYS A 153 13.26 55.13 -7.66
CA LYS A 153 12.17 56.01 -8.14
C LYS A 153 11.04 56.16 -7.14
N HIS A 154 10.88 55.21 -6.23
CA HIS A 154 9.86 55.23 -5.18
C HIS A 154 10.37 54.49 -3.94
N VAL A 155 9.80 54.80 -2.77
CA VAL A 155 10.04 54.07 -1.52
C VAL A 155 8.73 53.47 -1.00
N MET A 156 8.79 52.20 -0.58
CA MET A 156 7.66 51.48 0.02
C MET A 156 7.91 51.27 1.51
N VAL A 157 7.16 51.96 2.36
CA VAL A 157 7.23 51.86 3.82
C VAL A 157 6.24 50.78 4.26
N GLY A 158 6.73 49.56 4.37
CA GLY A 158 5.92 48.40 4.73
C GLY A 158 5.33 47.65 3.53
N ASN A 159 5.10 46.36 3.75
CA ASN A 159 4.39 45.46 2.86
C ASN A 159 3.40 44.70 3.74
N GLU A 160 2.09 44.80 3.49
CA GLU A 160 1.03 44.08 4.20
C GLU A 160 1.10 44.20 5.74
N VAL A 161 1.54 45.35 6.25
CA VAL A 161 1.77 45.59 7.68
C VAL A 161 0.46 45.57 8.44
N ILE A 162 -0.58 46.19 7.88
CA ILE A 162 -1.91 46.23 8.49
C ILE A 162 -2.62 44.90 8.31
N LEU A 163 -2.47 44.24 7.15
CA LEU A 163 -2.99 42.88 6.94
C LEU A 163 -2.42 41.89 7.97
N ARG A 164 -1.10 41.90 8.20
CA ARG A 164 -0.45 41.03 9.19
C ARG A 164 -0.73 41.43 10.64
N GLY A 165 -1.25 42.64 10.86
CA GLY A 165 -1.48 43.19 12.19
C GLY A 165 -0.20 43.53 12.95
N ASP A 166 0.90 43.77 12.24
CA ASP A 166 2.21 44.05 12.83
C ASP A 166 2.24 45.43 13.52
N LEU A 167 1.59 46.43 12.91
CA LEU A 167 1.47 47.79 13.42
C LEU A 167 0.02 48.30 13.30
N THR A 168 -0.31 49.29 14.11
CA THR A 168 -1.58 50.04 13.97
C THR A 168 -1.47 51.08 12.84
N VAL A 169 -2.62 51.47 12.26
CA VAL A 169 -2.68 52.51 11.21
C VAL A 169 -1.96 53.80 11.61
N PRO A 170 -2.15 54.38 12.81
CA PRO A 170 -1.42 55.60 13.22
C PRO A 170 0.09 55.41 13.29
N GLN A 171 0.58 54.23 13.71
CA GLN A 171 2.01 53.94 13.76
C GLN A 171 2.60 53.89 12.34
N LEU A 172 1.94 53.18 11.42
CA LEU A 172 2.39 53.10 10.03
C LEU A 172 2.38 54.48 9.35
N VAL A 173 1.35 55.29 9.58
CA VAL A 173 1.27 56.67 9.06
C VAL A 173 2.43 57.53 9.58
N ASN A 174 2.78 57.40 10.87
CA ASN A 174 3.93 58.10 11.42
C ASN A 174 5.25 57.70 10.74
N ASP A 175 5.45 56.41 10.54
CA ASP A 175 6.64 55.88 9.87
C ASP A 175 6.73 56.35 8.40
N ILE A 176 5.60 56.38 7.69
CA ILE A 176 5.52 56.91 6.32
C ILE A 176 5.93 58.39 6.29
N HIS A 177 5.31 59.25 7.10
CA HIS A 177 5.65 60.67 7.13
C HIS A 177 7.10 60.93 7.58
N GLN A 178 7.67 60.07 8.43
CA GLN A 178 9.06 60.18 8.85
C GLN A 178 10.01 59.94 7.67
N VAL A 179 9.73 58.95 6.83
CA VAL A 179 10.52 58.64 5.63
C VAL A 179 10.30 59.70 4.56
N GLU A 180 9.05 60.09 4.28
CA GLU A 180 8.67 61.09 3.29
C GLU A 180 9.46 62.41 3.44
N LYS A 181 9.61 62.89 4.68
CA LYS A 181 10.38 64.12 4.97
C LYS A 181 11.88 64.03 4.67
N GLN A 182 12.42 62.82 4.52
CA GLN A 182 13.85 62.58 4.41
C GLN A 182 14.28 62.03 3.04
N VAL A 183 13.35 61.72 2.14
CA VAL A 183 13.65 61.22 0.80
C VAL A 183 13.17 62.18 -0.28
N HIS A 184 13.80 62.14 -1.46
CA HIS A 184 13.44 62.99 -2.60
C HIS A 184 12.50 62.32 -3.61
N VAL A 185 12.00 61.13 -3.29
CA VAL A 185 11.18 60.30 -4.17
C VAL A 185 9.83 60.00 -3.51
N PRO A 186 8.77 59.74 -4.28
CA PRO A 186 7.46 59.48 -3.70
C PRO A 186 7.43 58.24 -2.81
N VAL A 187 6.66 58.30 -1.74
CA VAL A 187 6.52 57.26 -0.70
C VAL A 187 5.12 56.66 -0.72
N SER A 188 5.05 55.34 -0.62
CA SER A 188 3.80 54.57 -0.48
C SER A 188 3.96 53.52 0.62
N THR A 189 2.87 52.88 1.01
CA THR A 189 2.85 51.54 1.63
C THR A 189 2.12 50.57 0.69
N ALA A 190 2.32 49.27 0.85
CA ALA A 190 1.67 48.27 0.00
C ALA A 190 0.72 47.39 0.82
N GLU A 191 -0.55 47.37 0.44
CA GLU A 191 -1.61 46.63 1.16
C GLU A 191 -2.61 46.01 0.17
N PRO A 192 -3.35 44.95 0.56
CA PRO A 192 -4.43 44.40 -0.25
C PRO A 192 -5.58 45.39 -0.44
N TRP A 193 -6.36 45.21 -1.51
CA TRP A 193 -7.49 46.08 -1.88
C TRP A 193 -8.48 46.32 -0.71
N HIS A 194 -8.82 45.28 0.04
CA HIS A 194 -9.80 45.38 1.13
C HIS A 194 -9.28 46.16 2.34
N VAL A 195 -7.96 46.20 2.56
CA VAL A 195 -7.34 47.04 3.60
C VAL A 195 -7.47 48.51 3.24
N TRP A 196 -7.19 48.87 1.98
CA TRP A 196 -7.37 50.25 1.49
C TRP A 196 -8.81 50.74 1.63
N LEU A 197 -9.79 49.90 1.32
CA LEU A 197 -11.21 50.27 1.45
C LEU A 197 -11.63 50.41 2.93
N LYS A 198 -11.07 49.58 3.82
CA LYS A 198 -11.38 49.58 5.25
C LYS A 198 -10.71 50.73 6.00
N HIS A 199 -9.51 51.12 5.59
CA HIS A 199 -8.68 52.14 6.23
C HIS A 199 -8.37 53.31 5.27
N PRO A 200 -9.38 54.07 4.82
CA PRO A 200 -9.19 55.15 3.85
C PRO A 200 -8.28 56.27 4.34
N GLU A 201 -8.09 56.42 5.65
CA GLU A 201 -7.15 57.35 6.25
C GLU A 201 -5.69 57.10 5.81
N LEU A 202 -5.31 55.86 5.47
CA LEU A 202 -3.98 55.53 4.95
C LEU A 202 -3.69 56.21 3.61
N ALA A 203 -4.70 56.37 2.77
CA ALA A 203 -4.53 56.97 1.44
C ALA A 203 -4.08 58.44 1.50
N ASN A 204 -4.37 59.12 2.62
CA ASN A 204 -3.93 60.50 2.83
C ASN A 204 -2.45 60.61 3.22
N ALA A 205 -1.87 59.55 3.78
CA ALA A 205 -0.48 59.52 4.26
C ALA A 205 0.53 59.15 3.18
N VAL A 206 0.08 58.65 2.03
CA VAL A 206 0.95 58.18 0.93
C VAL A 206 0.84 59.08 -0.29
N ASP A 207 1.92 59.21 -1.07
CA ASP A 207 1.92 59.97 -2.32
C ASP A 207 1.08 59.27 -3.40
N PHE A 208 1.13 57.95 -3.43
CA PHE A 208 0.37 57.08 -4.32
C PHE A 208 -0.04 55.81 -3.58
N ILE A 209 -1.04 55.10 -4.09
CA ILE A 209 -1.55 53.86 -3.50
C ILE A 209 -0.85 52.68 -4.17
N THR A 210 -0.37 51.73 -3.38
CA THR A 210 0.14 50.45 -3.88
C THR A 210 -0.76 49.31 -3.41
N VAL A 211 -1.46 48.67 -4.37
CA VAL A 211 -2.46 47.64 -4.08
C VAL A 211 -1.98 46.24 -4.48
N HIS A 212 -2.18 45.25 -3.61
CA HIS A 212 -1.97 43.84 -3.94
C HIS A 212 -3.26 43.18 -4.45
N LEU A 213 -3.14 42.46 -5.56
CA LEU A 213 -4.24 41.81 -6.26
C LEU A 213 -3.87 40.35 -6.54
N LEU A 214 -4.25 39.45 -5.64
CA LEU A 214 -3.87 38.03 -5.66
C LEU A 214 -5.12 37.12 -5.60
N PRO A 215 -5.91 37.01 -6.68
CA PRO A 215 -7.20 36.30 -6.68
C PRO A 215 -7.12 34.83 -6.27
N TYR A 216 -5.95 34.20 -6.41
CA TYR A 216 -5.72 32.83 -5.96
C TYR A 216 -6.01 32.65 -4.46
N TRP A 217 -5.54 33.59 -3.62
CA TRP A 217 -5.78 33.54 -2.16
C TRP A 217 -7.25 33.78 -1.79
N GLU A 218 -8.00 34.42 -2.68
CA GLU A 218 -9.43 34.67 -2.54
C GLU A 218 -10.29 33.49 -3.08
N GLY A 219 -9.65 32.44 -3.59
CA GLY A 219 -10.31 31.24 -4.10
C GLY A 219 -11.05 31.43 -5.43
N VAL A 220 -10.72 32.50 -6.16
CA VAL A 220 -11.32 32.86 -7.45
C VAL A 220 -10.85 31.89 -8.54
N PRO A 221 -11.73 31.38 -9.42
CA PRO A 221 -11.31 30.47 -10.48
C PRO A 221 -10.46 31.17 -11.55
N GLU A 222 -9.52 30.43 -12.15
CA GLU A 222 -8.51 30.96 -13.08
C GLU A 222 -9.09 31.69 -14.29
N LYS A 223 -10.30 31.30 -14.72
CA LYS A 223 -10.96 31.84 -15.91
C LYS A 223 -11.42 33.29 -15.76
N ILE A 224 -11.72 33.71 -14.54
CA ILE A 224 -12.22 35.08 -14.26
C ILE A 224 -11.24 35.86 -13.37
N ALA A 225 -10.13 35.25 -12.96
CA ALA A 225 -9.19 35.83 -12.02
C ALA A 225 -8.64 37.19 -12.46
N VAL A 226 -8.32 37.38 -13.74
CA VAL A 226 -7.88 38.69 -14.26
C VAL A 226 -9.01 39.72 -14.18
N GLN A 227 -10.24 39.33 -14.51
CA GLN A 227 -11.40 40.22 -14.44
C GLN A 227 -11.69 40.63 -12.99
N ASP A 228 -11.63 39.69 -12.06
CA ASP A 228 -11.82 39.94 -10.64
C ASP A 228 -10.72 40.87 -10.10
N ALA A 229 -9.44 40.62 -10.42
CA ALA A 229 -8.35 41.53 -10.05
C ALA A 229 -8.59 42.96 -10.55
N MET A 230 -9.09 43.12 -11.78
CA MET A 230 -9.37 44.44 -12.34
C MET A 230 -10.62 45.09 -11.76
N HIS A 231 -11.63 44.29 -11.39
CA HIS A 231 -12.77 44.79 -10.64
C HIS A 231 -12.32 45.34 -9.27
N ARG A 232 -11.47 44.61 -8.54
CA ARG A 232 -10.88 45.11 -7.28
C ARG A 232 -10.02 46.36 -7.47
N PHE A 233 -9.26 46.41 -8.56
CA PHE A 233 -8.50 47.61 -8.92
C PHE A 233 -9.42 48.82 -9.14
N GLN A 234 -10.52 48.62 -9.86
CA GLN A 234 -11.53 49.67 -10.11
C GLN A 234 -12.21 50.12 -8.82
N GLU A 235 -12.57 49.21 -7.91
CA GLU A 235 -13.15 49.58 -6.60
C GLU A 235 -12.22 50.52 -5.81
N VAL A 236 -10.91 50.25 -5.81
CA VAL A 236 -9.93 51.14 -5.16
C VAL A 236 -9.79 52.46 -5.92
N HIS A 237 -9.80 52.43 -7.25
CA HIS A 237 -9.73 53.64 -8.07
C HIS A 237 -10.93 54.58 -7.87
N GLU A 238 -12.14 54.04 -7.87
CA GLU A 238 -13.37 54.80 -7.62
C GLU A 238 -13.41 55.39 -6.21
N ARG A 239 -12.86 54.66 -5.22
CA ARG A 239 -12.77 55.15 -3.84
C ARG A 239 -11.76 56.30 -3.70
N PHE A 240 -10.67 56.26 -4.46
CA PHE A 240 -9.57 57.22 -4.39
C PHE A 240 -9.23 57.85 -5.75
N PRO A 241 -10.15 58.60 -6.38
CA PRO A 241 -10.03 59.04 -7.78
C PRO A 241 -8.85 60.02 -8.00
N ASN A 242 -8.41 60.70 -6.95
CA ASN A 242 -7.32 61.69 -7.02
C ASN A 242 -5.94 61.09 -6.70
N LYS A 243 -5.86 59.79 -6.38
CA LYS A 243 -4.59 59.12 -6.07
C LYS A 243 -4.16 58.24 -7.24
N LYS A 244 -2.89 58.32 -7.61
CA LYS A 244 -2.30 57.35 -8.54
C LYS A 244 -2.27 55.98 -7.86
N ILE A 245 -2.64 54.93 -8.60
CA ILE A 245 -2.62 53.56 -8.10
C ILE A 245 -1.59 52.75 -8.88
N VAL A 246 -0.77 51.99 -8.16
CA VAL A 246 0.19 51.02 -8.67
C VAL A 246 -0.19 49.64 -8.16
N ILE A 247 -0.14 48.63 -9.02
CA ILE A 247 -0.36 47.24 -8.61
C ILE A 247 0.96 46.71 -8.04
N GLY A 248 1.06 46.61 -6.72
CA GLY A 248 2.28 46.22 -6.01
C GLY A 248 2.65 44.76 -6.17
N GLU A 249 1.64 43.90 -6.28
CA GLU A 249 1.77 42.46 -6.47
C GLU A 249 0.58 41.95 -7.28
N ILE A 250 0.88 41.21 -8.34
CA ILE A 250 -0.10 40.47 -9.13
C ILE A 250 0.52 39.20 -9.69
N GLY A 251 -0.20 38.10 -9.63
CA GLY A 251 0.33 36.84 -10.10
C GLY A 251 -0.57 35.65 -9.85
N TRP A 252 -0.02 34.48 -10.10
CA TRP A 252 -0.68 33.20 -9.86
C TRP A 252 0.39 32.13 -9.61
N PRO A 253 0.20 31.20 -8.66
CA PRO A 253 1.20 30.18 -8.37
C PRO A 253 1.20 29.05 -9.40
N SER A 254 2.38 28.53 -9.76
CA SER A 254 2.51 27.41 -10.71
C SER A 254 2.28 26.04 -10.08
N ASP A 255 2.30 25.93 -8.76
CA ASP A 255 2.05 24.72 -7.97
C ASP A 255 1.56 25.14 -6.59
N GLY A 256 0.81 24.28 -5.91
CA GLY A 256 0.13 24.61 -4.66
C GLY A 256 -1.16 23.82 -4.46
N ILE A 257 -1.72 23.92 -3.25
CA ILE A 257 -3.02 23.31 -2.94
C ILE A 257 -4.16 24.08 -3.60
N ASP A 258 -5.31 23.45 -3.76
CA ASP A 258 -6.50 24.12 -4.27
C ASP A 258 -7.16 24.98 -3.17
N ILE A 259 -7.44 26.26 -3.46
CA ILE A 259 -8.15 27.18 -2.56
C ILE A 259 -9.49 27.51 -3.21
N GLY A 260 -10.61 27.07 -2.61
CA GLY A 260 -11.93 27.26 -3.22
C GLY A 260 -11.99 26.71 -4.65
N ALA A 261 -12.22 27.58 -5.64
CA ALA A 261 -12.19 27.25 -7.06
C ALA A 261 -10.85 27.57 -7.75
N ALA A 262 -9.90 28.22 -7.06
CA ALA A 262 -8.57 28.51 -7.57
C ALA A 262 -7.74 27.22 -7.67
N ARG A 263 -7.06 27.04 -8.80
CA ARG A 263 -6.22 25.87 -9.12
C ARG A 263 -4.82 26.30 -9.52
N ALA A 264 -3.81 25.90 -8.76
CA ALA A 264 -2.42 26.17 -9.08
C ALA A 264 -1.92 25.21 -10.17
N SER A 265 -1.33 25.74 -11.24
CA SER A 265 -0.63 24.95 -12.26
C SER A 265 0.21 25.86 -13.14
N THR A 266 1.25 25.32 -13.79
CA THR A 266 2.07 26.04 -14.77
C THR A 266 1.22 26.64 -15.89
N ILE A 267 0.24 25.89 -16.40
CA ILE A 267 -0.69 26.37 -17.43
C ILE A 267 -1.54 27.52 -16.93
N ASN A 268 -2.08 27.45 -15.71
CA ASN A 268 -2.93 28.51 -15.16
C ASN A 268 -2.14 29.76 -14.82
N GLN A 269 -0.91 29.61 -14.31
CA GLN A 269 0.00 30.73 -14.10
C GLN A 269 0.30 31.44 -15.42
N ALA A 270 0.66 30.68 -16.47
CA ALA A 270 0.94 31.26 -17.78
C ALA A 270 -0.28 31.96 -18.38
N ARG A 271 -1.48 31.37 -18.22
CA ARG A 271 -2.74 31.96 -18.67
C ARG A 271 -3.00 33.29 -17.96
N PHE A 272 -3.02 33.27 -16.63
CA PHE A 272 -3.27 34.46 -15.83
C PHE A 272 -2.30 35.59 -16.18
N LEU A 273 -0.99 35.30 -16.19
CA LEU A 273 0.02 36.32 -16.44
C LEU A 273 -0.03 36.85 -17.87
N ARG A 274 -0.18 36.00 -18.90
CA ARG A 274 -0.27 36.51 -20.28
C ARG A 274 -1.55 37.28 -20.55
N ASP A 275 -2.69 36.86 -20.01
CA ASP A 275 -3.95 37.59 -20.12
C ASP A 275 -3.83 38.95 -19.42
N PHE A 276 -3.26 38.97 -18.22
CA PHE A 276 -3.00 40.20 -17.47
C PHE A 276 -1.99 41.11 -18.19
N PHE A 277 -0.90 40.60 -18.76
CA PHE A 277 0.08 41.43 -19.45
C PHE A 277 -0.48 42.10 -20.70
N ASN A 278 -1.27 41.36 -21.49
CA ASN A 278 -1.95 41.93 -22.64
C ASN A 278 -2.93 43.05 -22.23
N LEU A 279 -3.67 42.85 -21.14
CA LEU A 279 -4.57 43.86 -20.60
C LEU A 279 -3.81 45.07 -20.04
N ALA A 280 -2.78 44.83 -19.23
CA ALA A 280 -1.98 45.89 -18.62
C ALA A 280 -1.25 46.74 -19.66
N GLN A 281 -0.79 46.13 -20.77
CA GLN A 281 -0.22 46.87 -21.90
C GLN A 281 -1.26 47.75 -22.59
N LYS A 282 -2.48 47.24 -22.77
CA LYS A 282 -3.59 47.98 -23.40
C LYS A 282 -4.04 49.17 -22.54
N GLU A 283 -4.14 48.97 -21.24
CA GLU A 283 -4.64 49.97 -20.27
C GLU A 283 -3.50 50.79 -19.64
N HIS A 284 -2.25 50.60 -20.08
CA HIS A 284 -1.04 51.29 -19.59
C HIS A 284 -0.87 51.24 -18.05
N LEU A 285 -1.12 50.07 -17.45
CA LEU A 285 -1.05 49.88 -16.00
C LEU A 285 0.39 49.76 -15.49
N ASN A 286 0.65 50.36 -14.32
CA ASN A 286 1.90 50.16 -13.58
C ASN A 286 1.73 49.00 -12.60
N TYR A 287 2.56 47.96 -12.75
CA TYR A 287 2.45 46.76 -11.92
C TYR A 287 3.80 46.10 -11.64
N PHE A 288 3.84 45.30 -10.58
CA PHE A 288 4.91 44.34 -10.33
C PHE A 288 4.34 42.93 -10.21
N VAL A 289 4.91 42.01 -11.00
CA VAL A 289 4.56 40.59 -10.91
C VAL A 289 5.09 40.03 -9.60
N MET A 290 4.25 39.32 -8.86
CA MET A 290 4.65 38.47 -7.74
C MET A 290 4.87 37.05 -8.27
N GLU A 291 6.10 36.58 -8.41
CA GLU A 291 7.37 37.32 -8.25
C GLU A 291 8.40 36.92 -9.32
N ALA A 292 9.62 37.47 -9.28
CA ALA A 292 10.67 37.08 -10.24
C ALA A 292 10.99 35.57 -10.15
N PHE A 293 11.38 35.10 -8.95
CA PHE A 293 11.88 33.75 -8.72
C PHE A 293 11.06 33.00 -7.69
N ASP A 294 10.90 31.70 -7.85
CA ASP A 294 10.33 30.85 -6.81
C ASP A 294 11.08 30.96 -5.48
N GLN A 295 10.32 31.02 -4.39
CA GLN A 295 10.82 31.21 -3.02
C GLN A 295 10.38 30.07 -2.10
N PRO A 296 10.96 28.85 -2.21
CA PRO A 296 10.52 27.70 -1.44
C PRO A 296 10.55 27.87 0.08
N TRP A 297 11.35 28.81 0.60
CA TRP A 297 11.37 29.11 2.04
C TRP A 297 10.02 29.64 2.57
N LYS A 298 9.19 30.25 1.71
CA LYS A 298 7.83 30.70 2.04
C LYS A 298 6.88 29.56 2.41
N THR A 299 7.15 28.36 1.92
CA THR A 299 6.27 27.19 2.13
C THR A 299 6.12 26.79 3.59
N SER A 300 7.09 27.14 4.45
CA SER A 300 7.10 26.73 5.85
C SER A 300 6.06 27.42 6.74
N PHE A 301 5.48 28.55 6.28
CA PHE A 301 4.53 29.34 7.06
C PHE A 301 3.31 29.83 6.26
N GLU A 302 3.44 30.06 4.94
CA GLU A 302 2.32 30.44 4.06
C GLU A 302 1.73 29.25 3.27
N GLY A 303 2.29 28.05 3.44
CA GLY A 303 1.87 26.83 2.74
C GLY A 303 2.46 26.67 1.35
N ARG A 304 2.21 25.51 0.70
CA ARG A 304 2.91 25.09 -0.53
C ARG A 304 2.89 26.14 -1.65
N ALA A 305 1.75 26.77 -1.91
CA ALA A 305 1.58 27.69 -3.03
C ALA A 305 2.52 28.91 -2.99
N ALA A 306 2.84 29.37 -1.78
CA ALA A 306 3.70 30.53 -1.55
C ALA A 306 5.11 30.38 -2.14
N GLY A 307 5.58 29.14 -2.31
CA GLY A 307 6.89 28.87 -2.90
C GLY A 307 6.96 28.99 -4.43
N TYR A 308 5.82 29.14 -5.13
CA TYR A 308 5.72 28.88 -6.58
C TYR A 308 5.20 30.06 -7.41
N TRP A 309 5.30 31.28 -6.89
CA TRP A 309 4.84 32.49 -7.58
C TRP A 309 5.80 33.00 -8.66
N GLY A 310 7.04 32.49 -8.68
CA GLY A 310 8.06 32.92 -9.63
C GLY A 310 7.66 32.71 -11.08
N MET A 311 7.97 33.67 -11.95
CA MET A 311 8.02 33.42 -13.41
C MET A 311 9.23 32.53 -13.77
N PHE A 312 10.31 32.66 -12.99
CA PHE A 312 11.48 31.82 -13.04
C PHE A 312 11.46 30.82 -11.87
N SER A 313 11.94 29.61 -12.13
CA SER A 313 12.14 28.60 -11.09
C SER A 313 13.27 28.99 -10.13
N LEU A 314 13.41 28.25 -9.03
CA LEU A 314 14.56 28.35 -8.13
C LEU A 314 15.91 28.18 -8.86
N GLY A 315 15.93 27.50 -10.00
CA GLY A 315 17.11 27.34 -10.85
C GLY A 315 17.37 28.48 -11.84
N ARG A 316 16.58 29.57 -11.78
CA ARG A 316 16.64 30.73 -12.71
C ARG A 316 16.29 30.37 -14.16
N HIS A 317 15.55 29.29 -14.36
CA HIS A 317 14.99 28.90 -15.65
C HIS A 317 13.54 29.38 -15.76
N ALA A 318 13.17 29.98 -16.89
CA ALA A 318 11.79 30.34 -17.16
C ALA A 318 10.91 29.08 -17.13
N LYS A 319 9.79 29.12 -16.40
CA LYS A 319 8.90 27.95 -16.26
C LYS A 319 8.12 27.65 -17.54
N TRP A 320 7.87 28.66 -18.35
CA TRP A 320 7.12 28.61 -19.58
C TRP A 320 7.55 29.77 -20.50
N SER A 321 7.34 29.64 -21.80
CA SER A 321 7.66 30.69 -22.79
C SER A 321 6.58 31.77 -22.79
N LEU A 322 6.88 33.05 -23.05
CA LEU A 322 5.85 34.10 -23.21
C LEU A 322 5.01 33.92 -24.50
N THR A 323 5.51 33.13 -25.44
CA THR A 323 4.84 32.81 -26.71
C THR A 323 4.74 31.30 -26.92
N GLY A 324 3.70 30.85 -27.62
CA GLY A 324 3.50 29.44 -27.96
C GLY A 324 2.87 28.60 -26.85
N PRO A 325 2.86 27.26 -27.03
CA PRO A 325 2.18 26.32 -26.13
C PRO A 325 2.84 26.23 -24.75
N VAL A 326 2.05 25.89 -23.73
CA VAL A 326 2.51 25.72 -22.35
C VAL A 326 2.23 24.29 -21.87
N TRP A 327 3.21 23.67 -21.25
CA TRP A 327 3.12 22.32 -20.68
C TRP A 327 3.12 22.40 -19.15
N ASN A 328 2.34 21.55 -18.48
CA ASN A 328 2.50 21.30 -17.04
C ASN A 328 3.75 20.46 -16.77
N HIS A 329 3.96 19.40 -17.55
CA HIS A 329 5.07 18.45 -17.38
C HIS A 329 5.73 18.16 -18.74
N PRO A 330 6.67 18.99 -19.23
CA PRO A 330 7.28 18.78 -20.55
C PRO A 330 7.99 17.42 -20.70
N GLU A 331 8.45 16.85 -19.58
CA GLU A 331 9.15 15.56 -19.49
C GLU A 331 8.25 14.32 -19.34
N TRP A 332 6.92 14.46 -19.39
CA TRP A 332 5.95 13.35 -19.18
C TRP A 332 6.25 12.11 -20.02
N LYS A 333 6.80 12.29 -21.24
CA LYS A 333 7.14 11.21 -22.17
C LYS A 333 8.13 10.21 -21.55
N TRP A 334 9.09 10.70 -20.78
CA TRP A 334 10.10 9.85 -20.14
C TRP A 334 9.50 9.02 -19.01
N TYR A 335 8.60 9.61 -18.23
CA TYR A 335 7.86 8.89 -17.19
C TYR A 335 6.91 7.85 -17.79
N ALA A 336 6.20 8.19 -18.86
CA ALA A 336 5.34 7.25 -19.58
C ALA A 336 6.14 6.08 -20.20
N LEU A 337 7.29 6.36 -20.83
CA LEU A 337 8.19 5.33 -21.36
C LEU A 337 8.76 4.45 -20.23
N GLY A 338 9.16 5.06 -19.10
CA GLY A 338 9.62 4.33 -17.93
C GLY A 338 8.54 3.40 -17.35
N ALA A 339 7.31 3.89 -17.22
CA ALA A 339 6.16 3.11 -16.76
C ALA A 339 5.89 1.91 -17.68
N ALA A 340 5.83 2.15 -18.99
CA ALA A 340 5.59 1.13 -20.00
C ALA A 340 6.73 0.09 -20.05
N LEU A 341 7.99 0.53 -19.92
CA LEU A 341 9.14 -0.39 -19.88
C LEU A 341 9.12 -1.27 -18.63
N MET A 342 8.90 -0.68 -17.46
CA MET A 342 8.79 -1.46 -16.21
C MET A 342 7.64 -2.47 -16.27
N SER A 343 6.49 -2.05 -16.79
CA SER A 343 5.32 -2.91 -16.98
C SER A 343 5.58 -4.04 -17.96
N LEU A 344 6.22 -3.74 -19.10
CA LEU A 344 6.64 -4.73 -20.09
C LEU A 344 7.56 -5.77 -19.46
N LEU A 345 8.59 -5.34 -18.73
CA LEU A 345 9.55 -6.23 -18.08
C LEU A 345 8.88 -7.12 -17.04
N ALA A 346 8.08 -6.55 -16.14
CA ALA A 346 7.36 -7.30 -15.10
C ALA A 346 6.35 -8.29 -15.70
N THR A 347 5.56 -7.84 -16.68
CA THR A 347 4.57 -8.66 -17.38
C THR A 347 5.25 -9.82 -18.11
N MET A 348 6.32 -9.54 -18.86
CA MET A 348 7.03 -10.57 -19.61
C MET A 348 7.80 -11.54 -18.70
N ALA A 349 8.38 -11.07 -17.59
CA ALA A 349 9.07 -11.94 -16.64
C ALA A 349 8.17 -13.04 -16.08
N LEU A 350 6.87 -12.75 -15.86
CA LEU A 350 5.91 -13.70 -15.30
C LEU A 350 5.13 -14.46 -16.39
N LEU A 351 4.60 -13.80 -17.42
CA LEU A 351 3.85 -14.46 -18.49
C LEU A 351 4.72 -15.36 -19.38
N SER A 352 6.01 -15.05 -19.56
CA SER A 352 6.92 -15.94 -20.30
C SER A 352 7.08 -17.31 -19.61
N ARG A 353 6.86 -17.40 -18.29
CA ARG A 353 6.89 -18.66 -17.53
C ARG A 353 5.57 -19.44 -17.59
N ARG A 354 4.48 -18.78 -18.01
CA ARG A 354 3.13 -19.34 -18.18
C ARG A 354 2.50 -18.91 -19.51
N PRO A 355 3.10 -19.28 -20.67
CA PRO A 355 2.56 -18.92 -21.98
C PRO A 355 1.18 -19.55 -22.25
N ASP A 356 0.78 -20.55 -21.45
CA ASP A 356 -0.50 -21.25 -21.49
C ASP A 356 -1.70 -20.44 -20.96
N ILE A 357 -1.46 -19.33 -20.26
CA ILE A 357 -2.53 -18.44 -19.79
C ILE A 357 -3.33 -17.91 -21.00
N ARG A 358 -4.67 -17.93 -20.90
CA ARG A 358 -5.57 -17.44 -21.95
C ARG A 358 -5.36 -15.93 -22.18
N LEU A 359 -5.60 -15.47 -23.41
CA LEU A 359 -5.44 -14.06 -23.79
C LEU A 359 -6.17 -13.07 -22.85
N PRO A 360 -7.43 -13.30 -22.40
CA PRO A 360 -8.08 -12.40 -21.45
C PRO A 360 -7.31 -12.27 -20.12
N GLY A 361 -6.72 -13.35 -19.61
CA GLY A 361 -5.89 -13.32 -18.42
C GLY A 361 -4.57 -12.57 -18.63
N LYS A 362 -3.96 -12.71 -19.81
CA LYS A 362 -2.75 -11.96 -20.18
C LYS A 362 -3.02 -10.45 -20.27
N LEU A 363 -4.12 -10.06 -20.90
CA LEU A 363 -4.55 -8.66 -20.99
C LEU A 363 -4.90 -8.09 -19.63
N LEU A 364 -5.69 -8.80 -18.82
CA LEU A 364 -6.02 -8.38 -17.46
C LEU A 364 -4.75 -8.15 -16.63
N PHE A 365 -3.80 -9.09 -16.68
CA PHE A 365 -2.54 -8.96 -15.97
C PHE A 365 -1.74 -7.76 -16.45
N ALA A 366 -1.56 -7.59 -17.76
CA ALA A 366 -0.85 -6.46 -18.33
C ALA A 366 -1.48 -5.10 -17.96
N VAL A 367 -2.82 -4.99 -17.99
CA VAL A 367 -3.54 -3.76 -17.59
C VAL A 367 -3.34 -3.44 -16.11
N LEU A 368 -3.41 -4.45 -15.24
CA LEU A 368 -3.20 -4.25 -13.80
C LEU A 368 -1.76 -3.80 -13.51
N VAL A 369 -0.76 -4.44 -14.13
CA VAL A 369 0.65 -4.05 -13.97
C VAL A 369 0.88 -2.62 -14.50
N GLU A 370 0.38 -2.31 -15.70
CA GLU A 370 0.53 -0.99 -16.33
C GLU A 370 -0.12 0.14 -15.52
N GLY A 371 -1.32 -0.11 -14.98
CA GLY A 371 -2.02 0.89 -14.16
C GLY A 371 -1.22 1.28 -12.92
N PHE A 372 -0.56 0.30 -12.28
CA PHE A 372 0.24 0.58 -11.08
C PHE A 372 1.62 1.17 -11.41
N THR A 373 2.31 0.72 -12.47
CA THR A 373 3.56 1.36 -12.89
C THR A 373 3.31 2.79 -13.36
N THR A 374 2.17 3.06 -13.99
CA THR A 374 1.70 4.42 -14.31
C THR A 374 1.49 5.25 -13.05
N ALA A 375 0.78 4.74 -12.04
CA ALA A 375 0.58 5.46 -10.78
C ALA A 375 1.92 5.78 -10.07
N LEU A 376 2.86 4.84 -10.07
CA LEU A 376 4.20 5.05 -9.52
C LEU A 376 5.00 6.08 -10.34
N ALA A 377 4.93 6.03 -11.67
CA ALA A 377 5.60 7.01 -12.53
C ALA A 377 5.02 8.43 -12.37
N MET A 378 3.70 8.56 -12.25
CA MET A 378 3.05 9.84 -11.94
C MET A 378 3.51 10.39 -10.58
N LEU A 379 3.66 9.51 -9.58
CA LEU A 379 4.20 9.91 -8.28
C LEU A 379 5.62 10.45 -8.40
N LEU A 380 6.50 9.72 -9.09
CA LEU A 380 7.89 10.14 -9.30
C LEU A 380 8.00 11.43 -10.13
N MET A 381 7.09 11.65 -11.07
CA MET A 381 6.99 12.90 -11.83
C MET A 381 6.54 14.06 -10.94
N ASN A 382 5.59 13.86 -10.03
CA ASN A 382 5.18 14.91 -9.10
C ASN A 382 6.29 15.26 -8.10
N MET A 383 7.03 14.24 -7.63
CA MET A 383 8.18 14.43 -6.73
C MET A 383 9.30 15.23 -7.36
N SER A 384 9.58 15.04 -8.66
CA SER A 384 10.68 15.74 -9.33
C SER A 384 10.40 17.23 -9.55
N GLN A 385 9.13 17.63 -9.55
CA GLN A 385 8.68 19.01 -9.73
C GLN A 385 8.47 19.77 -8.41
N THR A 386 8.51 19.05 -7.27
CA THR A 386 8.26 19.65 -5.96
C THR A 386 9.57 20.05 -5.27
N TYR A 387 9.64 21.24 -4.69
CA TYR A 387 10.75 21.69 -3.86
C TYR A 387 10.66 21.04 -2.47
N LEU A 388 11.10 19.78 -2.39
CA LEU A 388 11.05 19.01 -1.15
C LEU A 388 12.15 19.46 -0.18
N SER A 389 11.75 19.80 1.05
CA SER A 389 12.66 19.87 2.19
C SER A 389 13.24 18.48 2.49
N TYR A 390 14.32 18.37 3.27
CA TYR A 390 14.86 17.07 3.64
C TYR A 390 13.86 16.19 4.39
N SER A 391 13.03 16.78 5.26
CA SER A 391 11.97 16.06 5.98
C SER A 391 10.85 15.63 5.04
N ALA A 392 10.41 16.50 4.13
CA ALA A 392 9.41 16.14 3.13
C ALA A 392 9.93 15.05 2.19
N ALA A 393 11.18 15.14 1.74
CA ALA A 393 11.83 14.12 0.92
C ALA A 393 11.90 12.76 1.64
N ALA A 394 12.18 12.75 2.95
CA ALA A 394 12.16 11.52 3.75
C ALA A 394 10.75 10.91 3.84
N VAL A 395 9.71 11.72 4.11
CA VAL A 395 8.31 11.27 4.17
C VAL A 395 7.87 10.72 2.83
N TRP A 396 8.08 11.47 1.74
CA TRP A 396 7.70 11.04 0.39
C TRP A 396 8.50 9.83 -0.06
N GLY A 397 9.79 9.73 0.30
CA GLY A 397 10.60 8.54 0.07
C GLY A 397 10.02 7.32 0.78
N GLY A 398 9.63 7.45 2.05
CA GLY A 398 8.95 6.38 2.79
C GLY A 398 7.62 5.97 2.16
N LEU A 399 6.79 6.93 1.76
CA LEU A 399 5.53 6.66 1.08
C LEU A 399 5.74 6.01 -0.31
N ALA A 400 6.75 6.44 -1.07
CA ALA A 400 7.12 5.85 -2.36
C ALA A 400 7.63 4.42 -2.22
N LEU A 401 8.43 4.13 -1.17
CA LEU A 401 8.83 2.76 -0.83
C LEU A 401 7.62 1.91 -0.47
N GLY A 402 6.71 2.42 0.37
CA GLY A 402 5.45 1.75 0.68
C GLY A 402 4.64 1.44 -0.58
N GLN A 403 4.50 2.41 -1.49
CA GLN A 403 3.84 2.27 -2.78
C GLN A 403 4.50 1.20 -3.67
N GLY A 404 5.83 1.13 -3.69
CA GLY A 404 6.59 0.08 -4.38
C GLY A 404 6.33 -1.32 -3.81
N MET A 405 6.19 -1.44 -2.48
CA MET A 405 5.81 -2.71 -1.84
C MET A 405 4.36 -3.11 -2.16
N LEU A 406 3.43 -2.15 -2.18
CA LEU A 406 2.05 -2.40 -2.62
C LEU A 406 1.98 -2.86 -4.08
N LEU A 407 2.79 -2.26 -4.96
CA LEU A 407 2.93 -2.70 -6.35
C LEU A 407 3.42 -4.16 -6.41
N PHE A 408 4.44 -4.52 -5.64
CA PHE A 408 4.94 -5.90 -5.62
C PHE A 408 3.88 -6.91 -5.15
N LEU A 409 3.16 -6.58 -4.07
CA LEU A 409 2.02 -7.37 -3.58
C LEU A 409 0.98 -7.59 -4.68
N LEU A 410 0.55 -6.50 -5.30
CA LEU A 410 -0.45 -6.56 -6.35
C LEU A 410 0.01 -7.36 -7.57
N ILE A 411 1.27 -7.22 -8.01
CA ILE A 411 1.81 -8.04 -9.11
C ILE A 411 1.71 -9.52 -8.75
N ALA A 412 2.11 -9.91 -7.54
CA ALA A 412 2.05 -11.29 -7.09
C ALA A 412 0.60 -11.82 -7.04
N ASP A 413 -0.31 -11.03 -6.48
CA ASP A 413 -1.73 -11.38 -6.35
C ASP A 413 -2.46 -11.44 -7.70
N SER A 414 -2.19 -10.46 -8.57
CA SER A 414 -2.73 -10.42 -9.93
C SER A 414 -2.24 -11.61 -10.73
N PHE A 415 -0.97 -11.99 -10.56
CA PHE A 415 -0.42 -13.17 -11.21
C PHE A 415 -1.08 -14.45 -10.71
N ASP A 416 -1.23 -14.62 -9.39
CA ASP A 416 -1.91 -15.78 -8.80
C ASP A 416 -3.38 -15.88 -9.26
N LEU A 417 -4.08 -14.75 -9.35
CA LEU A 417 -5.45 -14.66 -9.88
C LEU A 417 -5.50 -15.17 -11.32
N VAL A 418 -4.63 -14.66 -12.20
CA VAL A 418 -4.68 -15.02 -13.62
C VAL A 418 -4.17 -16.43 -13.89
N GLU A 419 -3.16 -16.87 -13.14
CA GLU A 419 -2.63 -18.24 -13.20
C GLU A 419 -3.72 -19.24 -12.80
N THR A 420 -4.45 -18.94 -11.73
CA THR A 420 -5.50 -19.79 -11.19
C THR A 420 -6.76 -19.80 -12.04
N ILE A 421 -7.21 -18.68 -12.62
CA ILE A 421 -8.47 -18.64 -13.39
C ILE A 421 -8.25 -18.96 -14.88
N PHE A 422 -7.19 -18.44 -15.49
CA PHE A 422 -6.99 -18.48 -16.94
C PHE A 422 -5.91 -19.46 -17.41
N GLY A 423 -5.24 -20.17 -16.50
CA GLY A 423 -4.30 -21.24 -16.84
C GLY A 423 -4.98 -22.41 -17.57
N ARG A 424 -4.33 -22.96 -18.60
CA ARG A 424 -4.88 -24.07 -19.42
C ARG A 424 -4.33 -25.44 -19.03
N VAL A 425 -3.13 -25.49 -18.46
CA VAL A 425 -2.40 -26.75 -18.27
C VAL A 425 -2.38 -27.12 -16.79
N VAL A 426 -2.88 -28.31 -16.49
CA VAL A 426 -2.63 -29.04 -15.24
C VAL A 426 -1.36 -29.87 -15.48
N ARG A 427 -0.27 -29.51 -14.81
CA ARG A 427 1.05 -30.11 -14.92
C ARG A 427 1.21 -31.30 -13.97
N ARG A 428 0.59 -31.23 -12.79
CA ARG A 428 0.73 -32.23 -11.73
C ARG A 428 -0.66 -32.63 -11.25
N HIS A 429 -1.13 -33.79 -11.71
CA HIS A 429 -2.38 -34.39 -11.28
C HIS A 429 -2.12 -35.78 -10.71
N TYR A 430 -2.75 -36.08 -9.58
CA TYR A 430 -2.80 -37.41 -9.00
C TYR A 430 -4.26 -37.76 -8.77
N GLU A 431 -4.71 -38.85 -9.39
CA GLU A 431 -6.05 -39.38 -9.14
C GLU A 431 -5.95 -40.44 -8.03
N PRO A 432 -6.54 -40.22 -6.86
CA PRO A 432 -6.34 -41.07 -5.69
C PRO A 432 -7.27 -42.29 -5.72
N ILE A 433 -7.06 -43.16 -6.72
CA ILE A 433 -7.85 -44.38 -6.94
C ILE A 433 -7.34 -45.49 -5.99
N PRO A 434 -8.22 -46.20 -5.27
CA PRO A 434 -7.80 -47.30 -4.42
C PRO A 434 -7.06 -48.40 -5.19
N ALA A 435 -5.97 -48.91 -4.62
CA ALA A 435 -5.20 -50.01 -5.19
C ALA A 435 -6.00 -51.31 -5.31
N PRO A 436 -5.97 -51.96 -6.51
CA PRO A 436 -6.53 -53.29 -6.69
C PRO A 436 -5.95 -54.30 -5.72
N ALA A 437 -6.74 -55.30 -5.37
CA ALA A 437 -6.30 -56.44 -4.57
C ALA A 437 -5.05 -57.10 -5.18
N GLY A 438 -4.11 -57.54 -4.33
CA GLY A 438 -2.84 -58.14 -4.75
C GLY A 438 -1.74 -57.14 -5.15
N THR A 439 -2.01 -55.83 -5.16
CA THR A 439 -0.97 -54.81 -5.35
C THR A 439 -0.03 -54.80 -4.14
N TYR A 440 1.29 -54.78 -4.35
CA TYR A 440 2.23 -54.54 -3.26
C TYR A 440 2.02 -53.13 -2.69
N LEU A 441 1.72 -53.07 -1.40
CA LEU A 441 1.50 -51.83 -0.66
C LEU A 441 2.52 -51.74 0.49
N PRO A 442 3.18 -50.57 0.67
CA PRO A 442 4.19 -50.40 1.71
C PRO A 442 3.57 -50.50 3.09
N LYS A 443 4.31 -50.98 4.09
CA LYS A 443 3.78 -50.94 5.46
C LYS A 443 3.74 -49.49 5.98
N VAL A 444 2.60 -49.08 6.53
CA VAL A 444 2.35 -47.72 7.05
C VAL A 444 2.32 -47.73 8.57
N SER A 445 3.12 -46.89 9.22
CA SER A 445 3.01 -46.63 10.67
C SER A 445 2.27 -45.31 10.87
N LEU A 446 1.07 -45.36 11.45
CA LEU A 446 0.25 -44.18 11.73
C LEU A 446 0.59 -43.63 13.11
N HIS A 447 0.98 -42.37 13.17
CA HIS A 447 1.31 -41.66 14.41
C HIS A 447 0.16 -40.72 14.77
N LEU A 448 -0.44 -40.97 15.94
CA LEU A 448 -1.57 -40.23 16.50
C LEU A 448 -1.12 -39.57 17.82
N PRO A 449 -0.58 -38.34 17.79
CA PRO A 449 -0.27 -37.59 19.00
C PRO A 449 -1.56 -37.05 19.65
N ILE A 450 -1.68 -37.18 20.98
CA ILE A 450 -2.80 -36.65 21.78
C ILE A 450 -2.27 -35.84 22.98
N CYS A 451 -2.97 -34.78 23.35
CA CYS A 451 -2.72 -33.89 24.48
C CYS A 451 -4.03 -33.27 25.03
N ASN A 452 -4.54 -33.86 26.11
CA ASN A 452 -5.76 -33.43 26.82
C ASN A 452 -7.06 -33.41 25.98
N GLU A 453 -7.13 -34.06 24.81
CA GLU A 453 -8.40 -34.17 24.07
C GLU A 453 -9.42 -35.03 24.84
N PRO A 454 -10.74 -34.78 24.68
CA PRO A 454 -11.75 -35.60 25.30
C PRO A 454 -11.61 -37.08 24.90
N PRO A 455 -11.65 -38.04 25.84
CA PRO A 455 -11.38 -39.45 25.54
C PRO A 455 -12.31 -40.02 24.46
N HIS A 456 -13.59 -39.62 24.47
CA HIS A 456 -14.57 -40.08 23.50
C HIS A 456 -14.25 -39.64 22.06
N MET A 457 -13.65 -38.46 21.88
CA MET A 457 -13.25 -37.95 20.57
C MET A 457 -12.13 -38.82 19.99
N VAL A 458 -11.10 -39.10 20.81
CA VAL A 458 -9.97 -39.94 20.42
C VAL A 458 -10.44 -41.36 20.10
N LYS A 459 -11.38 -41.92 20.89
CA LYS A 459 -11.97 -43.24 20.62
C LYS A 459 -12.63 -43.32 19.25
N GLN A 460 -13.36 -42.29 18.83
CA GLN A 460 -13.97 -42.25 17.49
C GLN A 460 -12.91 -42.23 16.39
N THR A 461 -11.82 -41.48 16.57
CA THR A 461 -10.67 -41.49 15.65
C THR A 461 -10.06 -42.89 15.55
N LEU A 462 -9.79 -43.54 16.68
CA LEU A 462 -9.26 -44.90 16.72
C LEU A 462 -10.18 -45.92 16.04
N ASP A 463 -11.50 -45.81 16.24
CA ASP A 463 -12.48 -46.69 15.58
C ASP A 463 -12.47 -46.47 14.05
N SER A 464 -12.31 -45.23 13.58
CA SER A 464 -12.17 -44.96 12.14
C SER A 464 -10.87 -45.51 11.55
N LEU A 465 -9.76 -45.47 12.31
CA LEU A 465 -8.49 -46.06 11.93
C LEU A 465 -8.56 -47.59 11.89
N ALA A 466 -9.32 -48.21 12.80
CA ALA A 466 -9.55 -49.65 12.82
C ALA A 466 -10.35 -50.14 11.60
N ALA A 467 -11.13 -49.26 10.99
CA ALA A 467 -11.93 -49.54 9.80
C ALA A 467 -11.19 -49.35 8.46
N LEU A 468 -9.88 -49.03 8.48
CA LEU A 468 -9.09 -48.85 7.25
C LEU A 468 -9.01 -50.14 6.43
N ASP A 469 -9.26 -50.05 5.12
CA ASP A 469 -9.10 -51.14 4.15
C ASP A 469 -7.63 -51.28 3.74
N TYR A 470 -6.80 -51.67 4.70
CA TYR A 470 -5.35 -51.81 4.54
C TYR A 470 -4.81 -52.86 5.51
N ASP A 471 -4.08 -53.88 5.03
CA ASP A 471 -3.63 -54.94 5.92
C ASP A 471 -2.34 -54.59 6.68
N ARG A 472 -1.39 -53.95 5.97
CA ARG A 472 -0.02 -53.69 6.45
C ARG A 472 0.09 -52.34 7.13
N PHE A 473 -0.55 -52.17 8.28
CA PHE A 473 -0.38 -50.96 9.09
C PHE A 473 -0.30 -51.24 10.60
N GLU A 474 0.25 -50.27 11.32
CA GLU A 474 0.16 -50.13 12.78
C GLU A 474 -0.30 -48.71 13.12
N VAL A 475 -0.80 -48.52 14.34
CA VAL A 475 -1.17 -47.23 14.91
C VAL A 475 -0.44 -47.06 16.24
N LEU A 476 0.38 -46.01 16.32
CA LEU A 476 1.05 -45.57 17.53
C LEU A 476 0.29 -44.37 18.07
N VAL A 477 -0.25 -44.49 19.28
CA VAL A 477 -0.96 -43.43 20.00
C VAL A 477 -0.04 -42.88 21.07
N ILE A 478 0.26 -41.59 21.01
CA ILE A 478 1.28 -40.95 21.85
C ILE A 478 0.62 -39.84 22.64
N ASP A 479 0.26 -40.15 23.88
CA ASP A 479 -0.17 -39.17 24.86
C ASP A 479 1.03 -38.37 25.38
N ASN A 480 0.98 -37.05 25.18
CA ASN A 480 1.99 -36.13 25.69
C ASN A 480 1.34 -34.97 26.46
N ASN A 481 1.95 -34.61 27.60
CA ASN A 481 1.55 -33.47 28.41
C ASN A 481 0.09 -33.49 28.92
N THR A 482 -0.53 -34.67 28.99
CA THR A 482 -1.77 -34.92 29.74
C THR A 482 -1.41 -35.34 31.15
N MET A 483 -1.83 -34.56 32.15
CA MET A 483 -1.52 -34.86 33.56
C MET A 483 -2.61 -35.67 34.27
N ASP A 484 -3.83 -35.66 33.72
CA ASP A 484 -5.00 -36.29 34.31
C ASP A 484 -5.18 -37.72 33.75
N PRO A 485 -5.02 -38.77 34.59
CA PRO A 485 -5.27 -40.16 34.17
C PRO A 485 -6.68 -40.41 33.65
N ALA A 486 -7.69 -39.69 34.17
CA ALA A 486 -9.07 -39.83 33.71
C ALA A 486 -9.26 -39.46 32.23
N VAL A 487 -8.29 -38.74 31.64
CA VAL A 487 -8.30 -38.36 30.23
C VAL A 487 -7.62 -39.43 29.35
N TRP A 488 -6.46 -39.95 29.75
CA TRP A 488 -5.68 -40.84 28.87
C TRP A 488 -5.91 -42.34 29.12
N GLU A 489 -6.26 -42.77 30.34
CA GLU A 489 -6.51 -44.19 30.66
C GLU A 489 -7.64 -44.80 29.80
N PRO A 490 -8.80 -44.11 29.60
CA PRO A 490 -9.86 -44.67 28.77
C PRO A 490 -9.44 -44.85 27.30
N VAL A 491 -8.47 -44.07 26.82
CA VAL A 491 -7.91 -44.20 25.47
C VAL A 491 -6.98 -45.42 25.40
N ALA A 492 -6.13 -45.61 26.42
CA ALA A 492 -5.25 -46.77 26.52
C ALA A 492 -6.03 -48.10 26.53
N GLU A 493 -7.11 -48.18 27.31
CA GLU A 493 -8.01 -49.34 27.35
C GLU A 493 -8.66 -49.62 25.99
N HIS A 494 -9.07 -48.56 25.28
CA HIS A 494 -9.67 -48.70 23.95
C HIS A 494 -8.67 -49.20 22.92
N CYS A 495 -7.42 -48.73 22.95
CA CYS A 495 -6.33 -49.27 22.12
C CYS A 495 -6.12 -50.76 22.37
N ALA A 496 -6.07 -51.18 23.64
CA ALA A 496 -5.93 -52.61 23.98
C ALA A 496 -7.08 -53.45 23.42
N ARG A 497 -8.32 -52.92 23.42
CA ARG A 497 -9.51 -53.59 22.85
C ARG A 497 -9.45 -53.71 21.32
N LEU A 498 -8.89 -52.72 20.62
CA LEU A 498 -8.75 -52.74 19.15
C LEU A 498 -7.66 -53.72 18.67
N GLY A 499 -6.83 -54.22 19.59
CA GLY A 499 -5.89 -55.32 19.33
C GLY A 499 -4.47 -54.85 19.00
N PRO A 500 -3.58 -55.78 18.60
CA PRO A 500 -2.12 -55.57 18.61
C PRO A 500 -1.62 -54.55 17.59
N LYS A 501 -2.44 -54.15 16.61
CA LYS A 501 -2.10 -53.06 15.68
C LYS A 501 -2.10 -51.69 16.36
N PHE A 502 -2.74 -51.54 17.52
CA PHE A 502 -2.88 -50.28 18.25
C PHE A 502 -2.01 -50.28 19.50
N ARG A 503 -0.94 -49.48 19.49
CA ARG A 503 0.03 -49.37 20.59
C ARG A 503 -0.10 -48.00 21.25
N PHE A 504 -0.33 -47.97 22.55
CA PHE A 504 -0.50 -46.76 23.33
C PHE A 504 0.75 -46.45 24.16
N PHE A 505 1.16 -45.18 24.20
CA PHE A 505 2.24 -44.67 25.02
C PHE A 505 1.79 -43.40 25.73
N THR A 506 2.06 -43.29 27.03
CA THR A 506 1.96 -42.03 27.77
C THR A 506 3.35 -41.56 28.21
N LEU A 507 3.68 -40.31 27.88
CA LEU A 507 4.98 -39.71 28.14
C LEU A 507 4.98 -38.78 29.37
N GLY A 508 3.82 -38.55 29.98
CA GLY A 508 3.64 -37.52 31.01
C GLY A 508 4.10 -36.15 30.50
N LYS A 509 4.90 -35.44 31.30
CA LYS A 509 5.47 -34.15 30.89
C LYS A 509 6.64 -34.35 29.93
N TYR A 510 6.46 -33.96 28.67
CA TYR A 510 7.41 -34.23 27.59
C TYR A 510 7.76 -32.99 26.77
N LYS A 511 9.04 -32.82 26.43
CA LYS A 511 9.55 -31.66 25.68
C LYS A 511 9.20 -31.76 24.19
N GLY A 512 9.25 -30.63 23.49
CA GLY A 512 9.04 -30.58 22.04
C GLY A 512 7.58 -30.64 21.58
N TYR A 513 6.61 -30.69 22.50
CA TYR A 513 5.17 -30.75 22.19
C TYR A 513 4.86 -31.83 21.13
N LYS A 514 4.00 -31.54 20.14
CA LYS A 514 3.62 -32.48 19.07
C LYS A 514 4.83 -33.04 18.33
N ALA A 515 5.79 -32.20 17.91
CA ALA A 515 7.01 -32.65 17.25
C ALA A 515 7.83 -33.64 18.10
N GLY A 516 7.93 -33.39 19.41
CA GLY A 516 8.61 -34.30 20.35
C GLY A 516 7.92 -35.66 20.46
N ALA A 517 6.58 -35.67 20.52
CA ALA A 517 5.79 -36.91 20.50
C ALA A 517 5.95 -37.68 19.17
N LEU A 518 5.95 -36.98 18.04
CA LEU A 518 6.18 -37.61 16.72
C LEU A 518 7.61 -38.16 16.58
N ASN A 519 8.61 -37.50 17.15
CA ASN A 519 9.98 -38.04 17.20
C ASN A 519 10.09 -39.27 18.11
N PHE A 520 9.32 -39.32 19.20
CA PHE A 520 9.20 -40.52 20.02
C PHE A 520 8.55 -41.66 19.21
N ALA A 521 7.42 -41.40 18.55
CA ALA A 521 6.74 -42.36 17.69
C ALA A 521 7.62 -42.90 16.56
N LEU A 522 8.46 -42.04 15.97
CA LEU A 522 9.39 -42.43 14.92
C LEU A 522 10.42 -43.46 15.39
N ARG A 523 10.85 -43.40 16.66
CA ARG A 523 11.76 -44.40 17.26
C ARG A 523 11.05 -45.73 17.55
N GLU A 524 9.78 -45.65 17.94
CA GLU A 524 8.94 -46.82 18.27
C GLU A 524 8.30 -47.48 17.05
N THR A 525 8.45 -46.88 15.87
CA THR A 525 7.92 -47.35 14.60
C THR A 525 8.46 -48.73 14.25
N ALA A 526 7.58 -49.62 13.76
CA ALA A 526 7.95 -50.94 13.30
C ALA A 526 9.14 -50.89 12.32
N PRO A 527 10.16 -51.75 12.48
CA PRO A 527 11.36 -51.72 11.63
C PRO A 527 11.04 -51.87 10.14
N ASP A 528 10.06 -52.70 9.80
CA ASP A 528 9.57 -53.00 8.46
C ASP A 528 8.57 -51.97 7.90
N ALA A 529 8.22 -50.92 8.66
CA ALA A 529 7.44 -49.80 8.12
C ALA A 529 8.28 -48.98 7.13
N GLU A 530 7.69 -48.64 5.99
CA GLU A 530 8.32 -47.86 4.90
C GLU A 530 7.77 -46.43 4.83
N VAL A 531 6.54 -46.23 5.32
CA VAL A 531 5.80 -44.97 5.27
C VAL A 531 5.30 -44.62 6.68
N ILE A 532 5.41 -43.35 7.05
CA ILE A 532 4.85 -42.77 8.27
C ILE A 532 3.61 -41.97 7.90
N GLY A 533 2.47 -42.23 8.51
CA GLY A 533 1.30 -41.36 8.41
C GLY A 533 1.10 -40.57 9.68
N VAL A 534 0.65 -39.31 9.56
CA VAL A 534 0.28 -38.49 10.72
C VAL A 534 -1.17 -38.08 10.61
N ILE A 535 -1.89 -38.23 11.70
CA ILE A 535 -3.27 -37.83 11.86
C ILE A 535 -3.49 -37.15 13.21
N ASP A 536 -4.34 -36.15 13.24
CA ASP A 536 -4.72 -35.47 14.48
C ASP A 536 -5.80 -36.25 15.25
N ALA A 537 -5.81 -36.05 16.58
CA ALA A 537 -6.66 -36.75 17.56
C ALA A 537 -8.17 -36.66 17.31
N ASP A 538 -8.59 -35.71 16.48
CA ASP A 538 -9.97 -35.38 16.21
C ASP A 538 -10.44 -35.81 14.81
N TYR A 539 -9.59 -36.39 13.95
CA TYR A 539 -9.96 -36.75 12.58
C TYR A 539 -10.63 -38.13 12.46
N LEU A 540 -11.73 -38.20 11.71
CA LEU A 540 -12.30 -39.46 11.24
C LEU A 540 -11.90 -39.68 9.79
N VAL A 541 -11.36 -40.86 9.47
CA VAL A 541 -10.87 -41.18 8.12
C VAL A 541 -11.81 -42.09 7.33
N GLU A 542 -11.78 -41.95 6.02
CA GLU A 542 -12.41 -42.89 5.09
C GLU A 542 -11.58 -44.18 4.99
N PRO A 543 -12.23 -45.36 4.92
CA PRO A 543 -11.54 -46.65 4.86
C PRO A 543 -10.51 -46.79 3.74
N ASP A 544 -10.71 -46.12 2.60
CA ASP A 544 -9.87 -46.25 1.42
C ASP A 544 -8.63 -45.33 1.41
N TRP A 545 -8.45 -44.48 2.44
CA TRP A 545 -7.40 -43.46 2.46
C TRP A 545 -5.99 -43.99 2.17
N LEU A 546 -5.51 -44.99 2.92
CA LEU A 546 -4.17 -45.53 2.73
C LEU A 546 -4.05 -46.26 1.39
N ARG A 547 -5.08 -47.00 1.01
CA ARG A 547 -5.13 -47.75 -0.25
C ARG A 547 -5.11 -46.83 -1.48
N SER A 548 -5.63 -45.61 -1.35
CA SER A 548 -5.60 -44.58 -2.39
C SER A 548 -4.32 -43.74 -2.42
N MET A 549 -3.66 -43.51 -1.28
CA MET A 549 -2.55 -42.55 -1.19
C MET A 549 -1.17 -43.19 -1.07
N ALA A 550 -1.04 -44.36 -0.43
CA ALA A 550 0.22 -45.09 -0.31
C ALA A 550 0.85 -45.51 -1.66
N PRO A 551 0.07 -45.83 -2.73
CA PRO A 551 0.65 -46.19 -4.03
C PRO A 551 1.55 -45.11 -4.65
N ALA A 552 1.39 -43.83 -4.28
CA ALA A 552 2.26 -42.75 -4.75
C ALA A 552 3.74 -42.96 -4.42
N PHE A 553 4.06 -43.71 -3.35
CA PHE A 553 5.44 -44.01 -2.95
C PHE A 553 6.15 -45.04 -3.84
N ALA A 554 5.46 -45.61 -4.83
CA ALA A 554 6.11 -46.38 -5.89
C ALA A 554 7.10 -45.52 -6.70
N ASP A 555 6.90 -44.20 -6.75
CA ASP A 555 7.89 -43.26 -7.25
C ASP A 555 8.89 -42.90 -6.13
N PRO A 556 10.19 -43.24 -6.26
CA PRO A 556 11.19 -42.95 -5.23
C PRO A 556 11.41 -41.45 -5.01
N ALA A 557 11.05 -40.61 -5.98
CA ALA A 557 11.13 -39.15 -5.82
C ALA A 557 10.08 -38.61 -4.85
N VAL A 558 8.97 -39.32 -4.60
CA VAL A 558 7.91 -38.86 -3.69
C VAL A 558 8.38 -39.01 -2.24
N GLY A 559 8.56 -37.86 -1.57
CA GLY A 559 8.91 -37.76 -0.16
C GLY A 559 7.68 -37.74 0.75
N PHE A 560 6.58 -37.12 0.30
CA PHE A 560 5.33 -37.12 1.06
C PHE A 560 4.09 -36.95 0.18
N THR A 561 2.95 -37.38 0.72
CA THR A 561 1.63 -37.12 0.17
C THR A 561 0.78 -36.34 1.17
N GLN A 562 -0.16 -35.55 0.66
CA GLN A 562 -1.03 -34.70 1.45
C GLN A 562 -2.45 -34.74 0.87
N SER A 563 -3.43 -34.97 1.74
CA SER A 563 -4.85 -34.78 1.45
C SER A 563 -5.34 -33.48 2.11
N PRO A 564 -6.47 -32.91 1.65
CA PRO A 564 -7.05 -31.70 2.25
C PRO A 564 -7.41 -31.93 3.72
N GLN A 565 -7.32 -30.87 4.53
CA GLN A 565 -8.04 -30.84 5.79
C GLN A 565 -9.49 -30.48 5.50
N ASP A 566 -10.41 -31.29 6.04
CA ASP A 566 -11.85 -31.08 5.94
C ASP A 566 -12.47 -31.25 7.34
N TYR A 567 -13.73 -30.86 7.50
CA TYR A 567 -14.35 -30.73 8.82
C TYR A 567 -15.77 -31.30 8.85
N ARG A 568 -16.16 -31.88 10.00
CA ARG A 568 -17.46 -32.56 10.17
C ARG A 568 -18.44 -31.82 11.08
N ASP A 569 -17.98 -30.87 11.87
CA ASP A 569 -18.80 -30.16 12.84
C ASP A 569 -19.60 -29.05 12.16
N ASN A 570 -20.83 -29.40 11.76
CA ASN A 570 -21.83 -28.47 11.25
C ASN A 570 -23.00 -28.36 12.24
N ASP A 571 -22.84 -27.51 13.24
CA ASP A 571 -23.81 -27.23 14.29
C ASP A 571 -24.89 -26.20 13.89
N GLY A 572 -24.86 -25.69 12.66
CA GLY A 572 -25.72 -24.60 12.20
C GLY A 572 -25.20 -23.20 12.56
N SER A 573 -24.01 -23.10 13.17
CA SER A 573 -23.34 -21.83 13.46
C SER A 573 -22.91 -21.13 12.18
N LEU A 574 -23.33 -19.86 12.02
CA LEU A 574 -22.85 -19.02 10.93
C LEU A 574 -21.34 -18.79 11.03
N PHE A 575 -20.80 -18.70 12.25
CA PHE A 575 -19.36 -18.54 12.49
C PHE A 575 -18.57 -19.74 11.95
N LYS A 576 -18.95 -20.96 12.32
CA LYS A 576 -18.30 -22.18 11.82
C LYS A 576 -18.46 -22.33 10.30
N ARG A 577 -19.62 -21.97 9.74
CA ARG A 577 -19.82 -21.95 8.28
C ARG A 577 -18.88 -20.97 7.57
N MET A 578 -18.72 -19.75 8.10
CA MET A 578 -17.80 -18.76 7.53
C MET A 578 -16.35 -19.25 7.61
N MET A 579 -15.96 -19.84 8.74
CA MET A 579 -14.63 -20.43 8.95
C MET A 579 -14.35 -21.60 8.01
N PHE A 580 -15.30 -22.52 7.87
CA PHE A 580 -15.20 -23.65 6.95
C PHE A 580 -14.86 -23.19 5.53
N TRP A 581 -15.59 -22.20 5.02
CA TRP A 581 -15.35 -21.69 3.67
C TRP A 581 -14.05 -20.90 3.55
N GLU A 582 -13.61 -20.20 4.61
CA GLU A 582 -12.29 -19.56 4.64
C GLU A 582 -11.16 -20.59 4.49
N TYR A 583 -11.23 -21.71 5.21
CA TYR A 583 -10.29 -22.82 5.05
C TYR A 583 -10.38 -23.48 3.67
N ALA A 584 -11.60 -23.71 3.16
CA ALA A 584 -11.84 -24.38 1.88
C ALA A 584 -11.12 -23.70 0.71
N GLY A 585 -11.02 -22.35 0.70
CA GLY A 585 -10.28 -21.62 -0.33
C GLY A 585 -8.82 -22.03 -0.42
N PHE A 586 -8.17 -22.28 0.72
CA PHE A 586 -6.78 -22.71 0.76
C PHE A 586 -6.58 -24.11 0.19
N PHE A 587 -7.46 -25.07 0.51
CA PHE A 587 -7.31 -26.46 0.05
C PHE A 587 -7.79 -26.70 -1.38
N HIS A 588 -8.86 -26.02 -1.83
CA HIS A 588 -9.43 -26.22 -3.16
C HIS A 588 -8.83 -25.31 -4.24
N ALA A 589 -8.26 -24.15 -3.87
CA ALA A 589 -7.58 -23.26 -4.80
C ALA A 589 -6.08 -23.18 -4.51
N GLY A 590 -5.70 -22.76 -3.30
CA GLY A 590 -4.30 -22.49 -2.94
C GLY A 590 -3.37 -23.70 -3.13
N MET A 591 -3.64 -24.83 -2.46
CA MET A 591 -2.82 -26.04 -2.56
C MET A 591 -2.80 -26.62 -3.97
N VAL A 592 -3.91 -26.51 -4.69
CA VAL A 592 -3.99 -26.96 -6.08
C VAL A 592 -3.03 -26.17 -6.96
N THR A 593 -3.05 -24.84 -6.87
CA THR A 593 -2.12 -23.99 -7.64
C THR A 593 -0.67 -24.25 -7.24
N ARG A 594 -0.38 -24.45 -5.94
CA ARG A 594 0.98 -24.78 -5.47
C ARG A 594 1.45 -26.17 -5.93
N ASN A 595 0.53 -27.13 -6.04
CA ASN A 595 0.85 -28.49 -6.48
C ASN A 595 1.44 -28.48 -7.89
N GLU A 596 0.99 -27.58 -8.77
CA GLU A 596 1.52 -27.40 -10.13
C GLU A 596 3.01 -27.10 -10.21
N ARG A 597 3.61 -26.65 -9.10
CA ARG A 597 5.04 -26.32 -8.98
C ARG A 597 5.77 -27.16 -7.93
N ASN A 598 5.17 -28.26 -7.48
CA ASN A 598 5.76 -29.11 -6.43
C ASN A 598 6.09 -28.30 -5.17
N ALA A 599 5.16 -27.45 -4.74
CA ALA A 599 5.39 -26.45 -3.69
C ALA A 599 4.27 -26.42 -2.63
N ILE A 600 3.52 -27.53 -2.48
CA ILE A 600 2.46 -27.63 -1.47
C ILE A 600 3.04 -27.46 -0.07
N ILE A 601 2.22 -26.95 0.84
CA ILE A 601 2.60 -26.90 2.26
C ILE A 601 2.09 -28.20 2.89
N GLN A 602 2.89 -28.82 3.75
CA GLN A 602 2.45 -29.97 4.52
C GLN A 602 1.74 -29.44 5.78
N HIS A 603 0.57 -30.00 6.11
CA HIS A 603 -0.35 -29.40 7.10
C HIS A 603 -0.56 -30.25 8.35
N GLY A 604 0.37 -31.14 8.67
CA GLY A 604 0.46 -31.78 9.99
C GLY A 604 -0.55 -32.89 10.31
N THR A 605 -1.52 -33.15 9.43
CA THR A 605 -2.50 -34.25 9.49
C THR A 605 -2.85 -34.68 8.06
N MET A 606 -3.51 -35.84 7.91
CA MET A 606 -3.92 -36.41 6.62
C MET A 606 -2.76 -36.49 5.62
N THR A 607 -1.59 -36.88 6.13
CA THR A 607 -0.32 -36.88 5.41
C THR A 607 0.38 -38.22 5.55
N LEU A 608 1.05 -38.65 4.48
CA LEU A 608 1.93 -39.81 4.48
C LEU A 608 3.33 -39.35 4.07
N ILE A 609 4.37 -39.89 4.69
CA ILE A 609 5.76 -39.46 4.52
C ILE A 609 6.64 -40.70 4.36
N ARG A 610 7.57 -40.68 3.41
CA ARG A 610 8.56 -41.75 3.25
C ARG A 610 9.45 -41.78 4.50
N LYS A 611 9.47 -42.91 5.23
CA LYS A 611 10.19 -43.03 6.51
C LYS A 611 11.68 -42.70 6.35
N GLU A 612 12.31 -43.22 5.30
CA GLU A 612 13.73 -42.97 5.02
C GLU A 612 14.02 -41.47 4.82
N ALA A 613 13.16 -40.76 4.07
CA ALA A 613 13.32 -39.33 3.85
C ALA A 613 13.20 -38.54 5.17
N LEU A 614 12.28 -38.93 6.05
CA LEU A 614 12.11 -38.33 7.36
C LEU A 614 13.33 -38.56 8.27
N LEU A 615 13.91 -39.77 8.25
CA LEU A 615 15.10 -40.11 9.02
C LEU A 615 16.35 -39.37 8.52
N ASN A 616 16.58 -39.35 7.20
CA ASN A 616 17.73 -38.67 6.58
C ASN A 616 17.75 -37.17 6.89
N GLU A 617 16.57 -36.58 7.08
CA GLU A 617 16.44 -35.17 7.40
C GLU A 617 16.43 -34.87 8.91
N ASN A 618 16.71 -35.84 9.80
CA ASN A 618 16.69 -35.70 11.26
C ASN A 618 15.29 -35.50 11.90
N GLY A 619 14.25 -36.13 11.36
CA GLY A 619 12.93 -36.18 12.00
C GLY A 619 12.21 -34.82 12.07
N TRP A 620 11.32 -34.67 13.05
CA TRP A 620 10.49 -33.47 13.23
C TRP A 620 11.25 -32.37 13.98
N ALA A 621 11.12 -31.13 13.50
CA ALA A 621 11.81 -29.98 14.09
C ALA A 621 11.11 -29.46 15.35
N GLU A 622 11.55 -29.91 16.53
CA GLU A 622 10.98 -29.53 17.84
C GLU A 622 11.11 -28.04 18.17
N TRP A 623 12.02 -27.33 17.51
CA TRP A 623 12.15 -25.89 17.71
C TRP A 623 11.00 -25.11 17.05
N CYS A 624 10.30 -25.67 16.06
CA CYS A 624 9.26 -25.00 15.28
C CYS A 624 7.86 -25.43 15.76
N ILE A 625 6.93 -24.48 15.90
CA ILE A 625 5.54 -24.76 16.27
C ILE A 625 4.67 -25.20 15.07
N THR A 626 5.21 -25.03 13.87
CA THR A 626 4.69 -25.54 12.60
C THR A 626 5.76 -26.46 12.04
N GLU A 627 6.06 -27.53 12.78
CA GLU A 627 7.04 -28.57 12.44
C GLU A 627 6.74 -29.24 11.09
N ASP A 628 5.46 -29.22 10.76
CA ASP A 628 4.80 -29.81 9.62
C ASP A 628 5.19 -29.13 8.29
N SER A 629 4.92 -27.83 8.19
CA SER A 629 5.33 -26.97 7.08
C SER A 629 6.86 -26.88 6.99
N GLN A 630 7.55 -26.96 8.13
CA GLN A 630 9.02 -26.94 8.19
C GLN A 630 9.63 -28.21 7.57
N LEU A 631 9.06 -29.38 7.88
CA LEU A 631 9.46 -30.65 7.28
C LEU A 631 9.19 -30.65 5.77
N GLY A 632 8.01 -30.21 5.34
CA GLY A 632 7.69 -30.12 3.91
C GLY A 632 8.71 -29.30 3.12
N LEU A 633 9.13 -28.14 3.65
CA LEU A 633 10.17 -27.32 3.02
C LEU A 633 11.54 -28.03 2.99
N ARG A 634 11.93 -28.70 4.08
CA ARG A 634 13.19 -29.48 4.12
C ARG A 634 13.21 -30.59 3.09
N LEU A 635 12.13 -31.35 2.96
CA LEU A 635 12.03 -32.42 1.96
C LEU A 635 12.17 -31.87 0.53
N PHE A 636 11.60 -30.70 0.23
CA PHE A 636 11.84 -30.05 -1.07
C PHE A 636 13.30 -29.64 -1.27
N ARG A 637 13.97 -29.11 -0.24
CA ARG A 637 15.40 -28.75 -0.30
C ARG A 637 16.30 -29.97 -0.52
N ALA A 638 15.89 -31.13 -0.01
CA ALA A 638 16.53 -32.43 -0.23
C ALA A 638 16.21 -33.05 -1.61
N GLY A 639 15.40 -32.38 -2.44
CA GLY A 639 15.07 -32.81 -3.80
C GLY A 639 13.86 -33.74 -3.92
N TYR A 640 13.16 -34.03 -2.81
CA TYR A 640 11.94 -34.82 -2.87
C TYR A 640 10.76 -34.05 -3.49
N GLU A 641 9.81 -34.82 -4.00
CA GLU A 641 8.54 -34.35 -4.53
C GLU A 641 7.38 -34.65 -3.58
N ALA A 642 6.33 -33.85 -3.74
CA ALA A 642 5.07 -34.01 -3.03
C ALA A 642 3.94 -34.37 -3.99
N VAL A 643 2.99 -35.15 -3.47
CA VAL A 643 1.73 -35.49 -4.14
C VAL A 643 0.57 -34.91 -3.34
N TYR A 644 -0.28 -34.13 -3.99
CA TYR A 644 -1.49 -33.58 -3.39
C TYR A 644 -2.75 -34.19 -4.02
N SER A 645 -3.67 -34.64 -3.16
CA SER A 645 -5.01 -35.06 -3.55
C SER A 645 -6.01 -33.93 -3.28
N LYS A 646 -7.02 -33.77 -4.15
CA LYS A 646 -8.19 -32.91 -3.88
C LYS A 646 -9.32 -33.64 -3.16
N LYS A 647 -9.29 -34.98 -3.14
CA LYS A 647 -10.27 -35.78 -2.42
C LYS A 647 -10.01 -35.64 -0.92
N SER A 648 -11.03 -35.23 -0.19
CA SER A 648 -11.06 -35.32 1.27
C SER A 648 -11.16 -36.79 1.67
N PHE A 649 -10.26 -37.22 2.53
CA PHE A 649 -10.22 -38.59 3.08
C PHE A 649 -10.43 -38.61 4.60
N GLY A 650 -10.55 -37.44 5.22
CA GLY A 650 -10.74 -37.37 6.66
C GLY A 650 -11.23 -36.01 7.07
N LYS A 651 -12.05 -35.99 8.13
CA LYS A 651 -12.74 -34.80 8.61
C LYS A 651 -12.50 -34.63 10.10
N GLY A 652 -11.92 -33.49 10.49
CA GLY A 652 -11.70 -33.08 11.89
C GLY A 652 -12.80 -32.17 12.42
N VAL A 653 -12.52 -31.43 13.50
CA VAL A 653 -13.42 -30.42 14.07
C VAL A 653 -12.80 -29.02 14.01
N MET A 654 -13.64 -27.99 13.84
CA MET A 654 -13.22 -26.60 13.84
C MET A 654 -13.20 -26.00 15.26
N PRO A 655 -12.42 -24.91 15.46
CA PRO A 655 -12.50 -24.11 16.68
C PRO A 655 -13.93 -23.68 17.03
N ASP A 656 -14.31 -23.82 18.30
CA ASP A 656 -15.67 -23.48 18.79
C ASP A 656 -15.90 -21.97 18.97
N ASP A 657 -14.84 -21.20 19.20
CA ASP A 657 -14.94 -19.76 19.45
C ASP A 657 -13.90 -18.95 18.66
N TYR A 658 -14.13 -17.64 18.58
CA TYR A 658 -13.27 -16.71 17.85
C TYR A 658 -11.85 -16.59 18.44
N SER A 659 -11.67 -16.81 19.74
CA SER A 659 -10.36 -16.78 20.38
C SER A 659 -9.52 -18.00 19.99
N ALA A 660 -10.12 -19.19 19.99
CA ALA A 660 -9.50 -20.42 19.51
C ALA A 660 -9.13 -20.29 18.03
N PHE A 661 -10.02 -19.73 17.19
CA PHE A 661 -9.74 -19.46 15.79
C PHE A 661 -8.53 -18.52 15.59
N ARG A 662 -8.51 -17.38 16.30
CA ARG A 662 -7.38 -16.44 16.29
C ARG A 662 -6.08 -17.07 16.77
N LYS A 663 -6.10 -17.82 17.87
CA LYS A 663 -4.92 -18.49 18.42
C LYS A 663 -4.34 -19.52 17.45
N GLN A 664 -5.19 -20.28 16.77
CA GLN A 664 -4.74 -21.22 15.75
C GLN A 664 -4.03 -20.48 14.63
N ARG A 665 -4.66 -19.45 14.04
CA ARG A 665 -4.07 -18.66 12.96
C ARG A 665 -2.80 -17.92 13.38
N TYR A 666 -2.75 -17.42 14.61
CA TYR A 666 -1.55 -16.80 15.19
C TYR A 666 -0.37 -17.75 15.20
N ARG A 667 -0.56 -19.00 15.65
CA ARG A 667 0.52 -20.01 15.69
C ARG A 667 1.05 -20.31 14.29
N TRP A 668 0.17 -20.42 13.30
CA TRP A 668 0.56 -20.66 11.91
C TRP A 668 1.41 -19.51 11.34
N ALA A 669 0.94 -18.27 11.49
CA ALA A 669 1.66 -17.09 11.02
C ALA A 669 3.02 -16.91 11.72
N TYR A 670 3.05 -17.08 13.04
CA TYR A 670 4.28 -17.03 13.82
C TYR A 670 5.28 -18.13 13.39
N GLY A 671 4.81 -19.37 13.26
CA GLY A 671 5.62 -20.51 12.85
C GLY A 671 6.23 -20.33 11.48
N ALA A 672 5.45 -19.87 10.50
CA ALA A 672 5.95 -19.59 9.16
C ALA A 672 7.05 -18.52 9.15
N MET A 673 6.94 -17.45 9.94
CA MET A 673 8.01 -16.44 10.00
C MET A 673 9.31 -17.01 10.57
N ARG A 674 9.22 -17.97 11.50
CA ARG A 674 10.41 -18.68 11.98
C ARG A 674 10.99 -19.60 10.91
N ILE A 675 10.16 -20.24 10.10
CA ILE A 675 10.60 -21.01 8.93
C ILE A 675 11.31 -20.09 7.93
N VAL A 676 10.72 -18.93 7.60
CA VAL A 676 11.34 -17.93 6.71
C VAL A 676 12.72 -17.56 7.20
N ARG A 677 12.84 -17.19 8.49
CA ARG A 677 14.12 -16.76 9.08
C ARG A 677 15.17 -17.87 9.06
N ALA A 678 14.78 -19.09 9.41
CA ALA A 678 15.69 -20.25 9.42
C ALA A 678 16.11 -20.68 7.99
N ASN A 679 15.34 -20.35 6.96
CA ASN A 679 15.56 -20.77 5.57
C ASN A 679 15.79 -19.60 4.61
N ALA A 680 16.14 -18.41 5.12
CA ALA A 680 16.24 -17.18 4.33
C ALA A 680 17.23 -17.33 3.15
N GLY A 681 18.33 -18.04 3.36
CA GLY A 681 19.29 -18.35 2.30
C GLY A 681 18.67 -19.12 1.13
N ALA A 682 17.94 -20.20 1.39
CA ALA A 682 17.30 -21.00 0.33
C ALA A 682 16.16 -20.23 -0.37
N LEU A 683 15.43 -19.39 0.38
CA LEU A 683 14.26 -18.66 -0.10
C LEU A 683 14.61 -17.37 -0.87
N PHE A 684 15.64 -16.64 -0.47
CA PHE A 684 15.93 -15.31 -1.03
C PHE A 684 17.24 -15.23 -1.82
N ASN A 685 18.19 -16.16 -1.66
CA ASN A 685 19.41 -16.15 -2.46
C ASN A 685 19.11 -16.70 -3.87
N PRO A 686 19.20 -15.88 -4.94
CA PRO A 686 18.91 -16.33 -6.30
C PRO A 686 19.89 -17.42 -6.79
N PHE A 687 21.09 -17.51 -6.20
CA PHE A 687 22.13 -18.45 -6.59
C PHE A 687 22.03 -19.82 -5.89
N ASN A 688 21.23 -19.94 -4.81
CA ASN A 688 20.98 -21.23 -4.18
C ASN A 688 20.05 -22.07 -5.07
N LYS A 689 20.40 -23.34 -5.30
CA LYS A 689 19.67 -24.27 -6.20
C LYS A 689 18.92 -25.40 -5.48
N GLU A 690 18.90 -25.41 -4.15
CA GLU A 690 18.17 -26.41 -3.35
C GLU A 690 16.66 -26.39 -3.63
N LEU A 691 16.12 -25.21 -3.96
CA LEU A 691 14.73 -25.03 -4.35
C LEU A 691 14.64 -24.60 -5.82
N THR A 692 13.66 -25.15 -6.52
CA THR A 692 13.32 -24.66 -7.86
C THR A 692 12.75 -23.23 -7.78
N VAL A 693 12.84 -22.49 -8.89
CA VAL A 693 12.25 -21.14 -8.99
C VAL A 693 10.75 -21.14 -8.69
N GLY A 694 10.04 -22.21 -9.09
CA GLY A 694 8.60 -22.37 -8.81
C GLY A 694 8.31 -22.57 -7.33
N GLN A 695 9.08 -23.43 -6.65
CA GLN A 695 8.97 -23.63 -5.21
C GLN A 695 9.26 -22.35 -4.44
N ARG A 696 10.38 -21.68 -4.76
CA ARG A 696 10.77 -20.41 -4.15
C ARG A 696 9.66 -19.36 -4.29
N TRP A 697 9.12 -19.20 -5.49
CA TRP A 697 8.00 -18.29 -5.75
C TRP A 697 6.84 -18.58 -4.82
N HIS A 698 6.29 -19.80 -4.81
CA HIS A 698 5.10 -20.09 -3.99
C HIS A 698 5.35 -20.01 -2.48
N PHE A 699 6.53 -20.37 -1.98
CA PHE A 699 6.84 -20.18 -0.55
C PHE A 699 6.89 -18.69 -0.19
N VAL A 700 7.59 -17.87 -0.98
CA VAL A 700 7.70 -16.43 -0.74
C VAL A 700 6.34 -15.73 -0.92
N THR A 701 5.68 -15.92 -2.06
CA THR A 701 4.40 -15.26 -2.36
C THR A 701 3.24 -15.80 -1.55
N GLY A 702 3.29 -17.07 -1.11
CA GLY A 702 2.25 -17.64 -0.24
C GLY A 702 2.21 -17.05 1.16
N TRP A 703 3.35 -16.55 1.67
CA TRP A 703 3.42 -15.86 2.96
C TRP A 703 3.34 -14.34 2.84
N LEU A 704 3.47 -13.80 1.62
CA LEU A 704 3.46 -12.38 1.34
C LEU A 704 2.17 -11.66 1.80
N PRO A 705 0.95 -12.25 1.68
CA PRO A 705 -0.25 -11.66 2.26
C PRO A 705 -0.14 -11.37 3.76
N TRP A 706 0.52 -12.24 4.53
CA TRP A 706 0.71 -12.04 5.97
C TRP A 706 1.69 -10.89 6.26
N PHE A 707 2.71 -10.69 5.42
CA PHE A 707 3.54 -9.48 5.48
C PHE A 707 2.72 -8.23 5.15
N GLY A 708 1.77 -8.32 4.21
CA GLY A 708 0.80 -7.27 3.93
C GLY A 708 -0.01 -6.87 5.16
N ASP A 709 -0.54 -7.83 5.91
CA ASP A 709 -1.24 -7.59 7.18
C ASP A 709 -0.33 -6.89 8.22
N ALA A 710 0.94 -7.32 8.32
CA ALA A 710 1.91 -6.72 9.24
C ALA A 710 2.25 -5.26 8.89
N LEU A 711 2.44 -4.96 7.61
CA LEU A 711 2.64 -3.59 7.11
C LEU A 711 1.39 -2.75 7.29
N GLY A 712 0.20 -3.34 7.13
CA GLY A 712 -1.08 -2.70 7.40
C GLY A 712 -1.16 -2.11 8.82
N LEU A 713 -0.56 -2.76 9.82
CA LEU A 713 -0.48 -2.22 11.19
C LEU A 713 0.40 -0.96 11.27
N VAL A 714 1.52 -0.92 10.54
CA VAL A 714 2.41 0.25 10.47
C VAL A 714 1.70 1.41 9.77
N PHE A 715 1.08 1.15 8.63
CA PHE A 715 0.32 2.15 7.88
C PHE A 715 -0.88 2.69 8.68
N LEU A 716 -1.52 1.84 9.49
CA LEU A 716 -2.56 2.27 10.40
C LEU A 716 -2.04 3.24 11.47
N ALA A 717 -0.94 2.88 12.15
CA ALA A 717 -0.38 3.74 13.18
C ALA A 717 0.03 5.11 12.60
N MET A 718 0.64 5.11 11.41
CA MET A 718 0.99 6.35 10.70
C MET A 718 -0.25 7.14 10.28
N ALA A 719 -1.30 6.49 9.76
CA ALA A 719 -2.53 7.16 9.33
C ALA A 719 -3.29 7.79 10.52
N LEU A 720 -3.35 7.12 11.67
CA LEU A 720 -3.92 7.70 12.88
C LEU A 720 -3.10 8.89 13.38
N GLY A 721 -1.77 8.77 13.42
CA GLY A 721 -0.89 9.89 13.79
C GLY A 721 -1.01 11.08 12.84
N TRP A 722 -1.08 10.82 11.54
CA TRP A 722 -1.27 11.87 10.52
C TRP A 722 -2.65 12.53 10.64
N SER A 723 -3.70 11.74 10.93
CA SER A 723 -5.04 12.27 11.19
C SER A 723 -5.06 13.19 12.40
N MET A 724 -4.32 12.88 13.47
CA MET A 724 -4.18 13.79 14.60
C MET A 724 -3.49 15.11 14.17
N GLY A 725 -2.45 15.04 13.34
CA GLY A 725 -1.82 16.23 12.76
C GLY A 725 -2.79 17.10 11.96
N LEU A 726 -3.59 16.49 11.09
CA LEU A 726 -4.64 17.17 10.31
C LEU A 726 -5.71 17.83 11.19
N ILE A 727 -6.00 17.27 12.37
CA ILE A 727 -7.01 17.81 13.29
C ILE A 727 -6.43 18.96 14.13
N PHE A 728 -5.24 18.79 14.72
CA PHE A 728 -4.70 19.73 15.70
C PHE A 728 -3.81 20.82 15.10
N ASN A 729 -3.24 20.60 13.91
CA ASN A 729 -2.38 21.57 13.24
C ASN A 729 -2.55 21.51 11.70
N PRO A 730 -3.74 21.90 11.18
CA PRO A 730 -4.06 21.81 9.76
C PRO A 730 -3.20 22.72 8.87
N VAL A 731 -2.49 23.70 9.44
CA VAL A 731 -1.56 24.58 8.70
C VAL A 731 -0.26 23.85 8.37
N ARG A 732 0.22 22.97 9.27
CA ARG A 732 1.48 22.21 9.04
C ARG A 732 1.28 20.84 8.42
N PHE A 733 0.12 20.22 8.64
CA PHE A 733 -0.19 18.90 8.11
C PHE A 733 -1.13 19.04 6.92
N GLU A 734 -0.63 18.65 5.75
CA GLU A 734 -1.43 18.55 4.53
C GLU A 734 -1.90 17.11 4.31
N PHE A 735 -2.98 16.93 3.58
CA PHE A 735 -3.39 15.61 3.13
C PHE A 735 -2.30 15.00 2.21
N PRO A 736 -2.01 13.70 2.32
CA PRO A 736 -1.17 13.04 1.33
C PRO A 736 -1.77 13.22 -0.05
N ILE A 737 -0.91 13.39 -1.06
CA ILE A 737 -1.38 13.57 -2.43
C ILE A 737 -2.23 12.38 -2.88
N VAL A 738 -3.19 12.65 -3.77
CA VAL A 738 -4.14 11.66 -4.32
C VAL A 738 -3.46 10.37 -4.80
N LEU A 739 -2.25 10.49 -5.36
CA LEU A 739 -1.45 9.37 -5.88
C LEU A 739 -1.00 8.36 -4.81
N PHE A 740 -0.98 8.71 -3.52
CA PHE A 740 -0.74 7.76 -2.42
C PHE A 740 -2.02 7.09 -1.93
N MET A 741 -3.15 7.81 -1.97
CA MET A 741 -4.42 7.31 -1.41
C MET A 741 -5.13 6.35 -2.36
N LEU A 742 -5.23 6.69 -3.65
CA LEU A 742 -5.98 5.89 -4.62
C LEU A 742 -5.47 4.45 -4.77
N PRO A 743 -4.16 4.18 -4.90
CA PRO A 743 -3.69 2.80 -5.04
C PRO A 743 -3.94 1.96 -3.78
N SER A 744 -3.87 2.57 -2.60
CA SER A 744 -4.15 1.92 -1.32
C SER A 744 -5.62 1.49 -1.23
N ILE A 745 -6.55 2.39 -1.61
CA ILE A 745 -7.98 2.08 -1.72
C ILE A 745 -8.23 1.02 -2.80
N GLY A 746 -7.60 1.19 -3.96
CA GLY A 746 -7.72 0.29 -5.11
C GLY A 746 -7.28 -1.14 -4.78
N LEU A 747 -6.18 -1.31 -4.02
CA LEU A 747 -5.70 -2.63 -3.59
C LEU A 747 -6.72 -3.34 -2.70
N PHE A 748 -7.37 -2.61 -1.78
CA PHE A 748 -8.41 -3.18 -0.91
C PHE A 748 -9.59 -3.73 -1.73
N PHE A 749 -10.12 -2.94 -2.66
CA PHE A 749 -11.21 -3.40 -3.52
C PHE A 749 -10.78 -4.50 -4.49
N PHE A 750 -9.56 -4.41 -5.03
CA PHE A 750 -8.98 -5.47 -5.85
C PHE A 750 -8.94 -6.80 -5.09
N LYS A 751 -8.50 -6.81 -3.83
CA LYS A 751 -8.47 -8.02 -2.98
C LYS A 751 -9.86 -8.63 -2.79
N ILE A 752 -10.90 -7.81 -2.60
CA ILE A 752 -12.29 -8.27 -2.53
C ILE A 752 -12.71 -8.91 -3.86
N VAL A 753 -12.46 -8.24 -4.98
CA VAL A 753 -12.79 -8.80 -6.31
C VAL A 753 -12.01 -10.09 -6.56
N GLN A 754 -10.74 -10.14 -6.19
CA GLN A 754 -9.85 -11.29 -6.35
C GLN A 754 -10.40 -12.50 -5.60
N ILE A 755 -10.71 -12.38 -4.30
CA ILE A 755 -11.22 -13.51 -3.51
C ILE A 755 -12.56 -14.00 -4.03
N LEU A 756 -13.48 -13.10 -4.39
CA LEU A 756 -14.78 -13.45 -4.95
C LEU A 756 -14.65 -14.16 -6.30
N ALA A 757 -13.73 -13.72 -7.15
CA ALA A 757 -13.44 -14.34 -8.44
C ALA A 757 -12.81 -15.73 -8.27
N LEU A 758 -11.82 -15.87 -7.39
CA LEU A 758 -11.16 -17.15 -7.11
C LEU A 758 -12.16 -18.18 -6.58
N TYR A 759 -12.97 -17.81 -5.59
CA TYR A 759 -13.97 -18.72 -5.01
C TYR A 759 -15.03 -19.12 -6.03
N LYS A 760 -15.53 -18.17 -6.84
CA LYS A 760 -16.52 -18.47 -7.89
C LYS A 760 -16.03 -19.55 -8.86
N ASN A 761 -14.73 -19.58 -9.16
CA ASN A 761 -14.17 -20.48 -10.17
C ASN A 761 -13.57 -21.77 -9.59
N ARG A 762 -13.17 -21.78 -8.32
CA ARG A 762 -12.37 -22.89 -7.74
C ARG A 762 -12.95 -23.52 -6.48
N VAL A 763 -13.91 -22.90 -5.82
CA VAL A 763 -14.48 -23.38 -4.56
C VAL A 763 -15.98 -23.65 -4.76
N PRO A 764 -16.50 -24.85 -4.43
CA PRO A 764 -17.89 -25.23 -4.67
C PRO A 764 -18.84 -24.60 -3.63
N CYS A 765 -18.94 -23.28 -3.61
CA CYS A 765 -19.67 -22.51 -2.60
C CYS A 765 -20.64 -21.47 -3.20
N GLY A 766 -21.70 -21.16 -2.43
CA GLY A 766 -22.69 -20.14 -2.78
C GLY A 766 -22.15 -18.72 -2.63
N PHE A 767 -22.85 -17.71 -3.15
CA PHE A 767 -22.36 -16.32 -3.09
C PHE A 767 -22.15 -15.80 -1.66
N MET A 768 -23.09 -16.06 -0.75
CA MET A 768 -22.98 -15.64 0.65
C MET A 768 -21.84 -16.34 1.40
N ASP A 769 -21.49 -17.56 1.00
CA ASP A 769 -20.34 -18.28 1.55
C ASP A 769 -19.03 -17.61 1.18
N ARG A 770 -18.93 -17.04 -0.03
CA ARG A 770 -17.75 -16.29 -0.48
C ARG A 770 -17.55 -15.01 0.33
N ILE A 771 -18.65 -14.30 0.57
CA ILE A 771 -18.65 -13.10 1.43
C ILE A 771 -18.27 -13.50 2.85
N GLY A 772 -18.86 -14.57 3.37
CA GLY A 772 -18.56 -15.12 4.70
C GLY A 772 -17.09 -15.48 4.86
N ALA A 773 -16.51 -16.20 3.90
CA ALA A 773 -15.09 -16.56 3.88
C ALA A 773 -14.18 -15.31 3.82
N ALA A 774 -14.52 -14.32 2.99
CA ALA A 774 -13.77 -13.08 2.90
C ALA A 774 -13.79 -12.29 4.22
N VAL A 775 -14.95 -12.19 4.87
CA VAL A 775 -15.09 -11.53 6.18
C VAL A 775 -14.35 -12.30 7.28
N ALA A 776 -14.43 -13.64 7.31
CA ALA A 776 -13.69 -14.46 8.28
C ALA A 776 -12.16 -14.33 8.11
N GLY A 777 -11.66 -14.33 6.88
CA GLY A 777 -10.24 -14.10 6.60
C GLY A 777 -9.80 -12.69 7.01
N LEU A 778 -10.58 -11.67 6.64
CA LEU A 778 -10.31 -10.27 6.97
C LEU A 778 -10.32 -10.01 8.49
N ALA A 779 -11.17 -10.73 9.23
CA ALA A 779 -11.24 -10.67 10.69
C ALA A 779 -9.93 -11.16 11.37
N LEU A 780 -9.07 -11.90 10.67
CA LEU A 780 -7.80 -12.40 11.22
C LEU A 780 -6.61 -11.48 10.95
N SER A 781 -6.73 -10.49 10.05
CA SER A 781 -5.61 -9.65 9.60
C SER A 781 -4.83 -9.02 10.75
N HIS A 782 -5.48 -8.43 11.75
CA HIS A 782 -4.78 -7.84 12.90
C HIS A 782 -3.98 -8.89 13.69
N THR A 783 -4.56 -10.08 13.88
CA THR A 783 -3.92 -11.18 14.62
C THR A 783 -2.73 -11.73 13.85
N ILE A 784 -2.86 -11.90 12.53
CA ILE A 784 -1.78 -12.33 11.63
C ILE A 784 -0.65 -11.29 11.62
N GLY A 785 -0.96 -10.00 11.47
CA GLY A 785 0.04 -8.93 11.47
C GLY A 785 0.89 -8.90 12.73
N LYS A 786 0.27 -9.07 13.92
CA LYS A 786 1.00 -9.20 15.20
C LYS A 786 1.87 -10.46 15.23
N ALA A 787 1.35 -11.59 14.76
CA ALA A 787 2.08 -12.85 14.72
C ALA A 787 3.31 -12.78 13.83
N VAL A 788 3.23 -12.07 12.69
CA VAL A 788 4.35 -11.87 11.76
C VAL A 788 5.46 -11.06 12.45
N TRP A 789 5.14 -9.89 12.99
CA TRP A 789 6.13 -9.07 13.69
C TRP A 789 6.80 -9.83 14.85
N LYS A 790 6.01 -10.54 15.65
CA LYS A 790 6.56 -11.33 16.75
C LYS A 790 7.40 -12.51 16.25
N GLY A 791 6.99 -13.19 15.18
CA GLY A 791 7.68 -14.36 14.62
C GLY A 791 9.02 -14.02 13.98
N LEU A 792 9.14 -12.82 13.40
CA LEU A 792 10.40 -12.33 12.82
C LEU A 792 11.44 -12.01 13.90
N PHE A 793 11.01 -11.41 15.03
CA PHE A 793 11.93 -10.86 16.04
C PHE A 793 12.07 -11.67 17.33
N THR A 794 11.27 -12.72 17.54
CA THR A 794 11.33 -13.53 18.77
C THR A 794 11.59 -15.02 18.51
N ASN A 795 11.94 -15.75 19.57
CA ASN A 795 12.30 -17.17 19.52
C ASN A 795 11.33 -18.07 20.29
N GLN A 796 10.51 -17.52 21.19
CA GLN A 796 9.62 -18.27 22.06
C GLN A 796 8.23 -17.66 22.09
N LEU A 797 7.23 -18.53 22.09
CA LEU A 797 5.82 -18.18 22.18
C LEU A 797 5.37 -18.46 23.62
N PRO A 798 5.12 -17.44 24.46
CA PRO A 798 4.54 -17.67 25.78
C PRO A 798 3.13 -18.23 25.63
N PHE A 799 2.81 -19.29 26.38
CA PHE A 799 1.46 -19.83 26.46
C PHE A 799 0.58 -18.86 27.25
N VAL A 800 -0.32 -18.15 26.57
CA VAL A 800 -1.24 -17.20 27.21
C VAL A 800 -2.60 -17.87 27.38
N ARG A 801 -2.97 -18.17 28.64
CA ARG A 801 -4.34 -18.56 28.99
C ARG A 801 -5.26 -17.37 28.74
N THR A 802 -6.39 -17.61 28.07
CA THR A 802 -7.43 -16.59 27.94
C THR A 802 -8.33 -16.60 29.18
N PRO A 803 -8.86 -15.44 29.58
CA PRO A 803 -9.87 -15.38 30.64
C PRO A 803 -11.09 -16.20 30.20
N LYS A 804 -11.55 -17.12 31.06
CA LYS A 804 -12.82 -17.82 30.86
C LYS A 804 -13.93 -16.96 31.47
N MET A 805 -14.79 -16.37 30.66
CA MET A 805 -15.99 -15.65 31.12
C MET A 805 -17.24 -16.38 30.61
N GLU A 806 -17.49 -17.58 31.13
CA GLU A 806 -18.59 -18.47 30.69
C GLU A 806 -19.99 -17.90 30.99
N ASN A 807 -20.11 -16.94 31.92
CA ASN A 807 -21.42 -16.44 32.42
C ASN A 807 -21.85 -15.05 31.88
N ALA A 808 -21.10 -14.42 30.98
CA ALA A 808 -21.47 -13.10 30.44
C ALA A 808 -22.47 -13.20 29.27
N PRO A 809 -23.30 -12.17 28.98
CA PRO A 809 -24.15 -12.17 27.78
C PRO A 809 -23.32 -12.31 26.50
N ALA A 810 -23.84 -13.03 25.50
CA ALA A 810 -23.16 -13.31 24.22
C ALA A 810 -22.51 -12.07 23.57
N LEU A 811 -23.22 -10.93 23.55
CA LEU A 811 -22.70 -9.67 23.00
C LEU A 811 -21.46 -9.18 23.78
N VAL A 812 -21.50 -9.26 25.11
CA VAL A 812 -20.39 -8.85 25.99
C VAL A 812 -19.19 -9.78 25.78
N GLN A 813 -19.42 -11.09 25.70
CA GLN A 813 -18.37 -12.05 25.39
C GLN A 813 -17.69 -11.74 24.05
N GLY A 814 -18.49 -11.53 22.99
CA GLY A 814 -17.99 -11.19 21.66
C GLY A 814 -17.16 -9.89 21.63
N LEU A 815 -17.60 -8.84 22.31
CA LEU A 815 -16.85 -7.57 22.39
C LEU A 815 -15.55 -7.71 23.19
N VAL A 816 -15.57 -8.44 24.31
CA VAL A 816 -14.37 -8.66 25.13
C VAL A 816 -13.33 -9.48 24.38
N MET A 817 -13.75 -10.49 23.62
CA MET A 817 -12.86 -11.30 22.78
C MET A 817 -12.13 -10.47 21.71
N ALA A 818 -12.76 -9.42 21.19
CA ALA A 818 -12.20 -8.53 20.16
C ALA A 818 -11.87 -7.12 20.70
N ARG A 819 -11.56 -6.97 22.00
CA ARG A 819 -11.40 -5.66 22.65
C ARG A 819 -10.38 -4.73 21.99
N GLU A 820 -9.24 -5.28 21.55
CA GLU A 820 -8.15 -4.50 20.95
C GLU A 820 -8.60 -3.99 19.58
N GLU A 821 -9.22 -4.87 18.79
CA GLU A 821 -9.79 -4.54 17.51
C GLU A 821 -10.94 -3.53 17.61
N LEU A 822 -11.77 -3.63 18.66
CA LEU A 822 -12.84 -2.66 18.93
C LEU A 822 -12.31 -1.26 19.22
N ILE A 823 -11.26 -1.14 20.03
CA ILE A 823 -10.62 0.16 20.31
C ILE A 823 -10.07 0.77 19.01
N ILE A 824 -9.40 -0.03 18.19
CA ILE A 824 -8.84 0.44 16.91
C ILE A 824 -9.96 0.85 15.94
N LEU A 825 -11.06 0.08 15.89
CA LEU A 825 -12.25 0.43 15.10
C LEU A 825 -12.80 1.81 15.53
N ALA A 826 -12.95 2.02 16.84
CA ALA A 826 -13.42 3.30 17.37
C ALA A 826 -12.47 4.44 17.03
N LEU A 827 -11.16 4.26 17.17
CA LEU A 827 -10.15 5.27 16.85
C LEU A 827 -10.14 5.63 15.35
N THR A 828 -10.23 4.63 14.47
CA THR A 828 -10.24 4.86 13.01
C THR A 828 -11.50 5.60 12.57
N TRP A 829 -12.66 5.26 13.12
CA TRP A 829 -13.92 5.95 12.82
C TRP A 829 -13.97 7.35 13.43
N ALA A 830 -13.50 7.52 14.67
CA ALA A 830 -13.39 8.83 15.30
C ALA A 830 -12.46 9.76 14.51
N ALA A 831 -11.30 9.27 14.08
CA ALA A 831 -10.38 10.02 13.22
C ALA A 831 -11.01 10.38 11.86
N ALA A 832 -11.70 9.43 11.21
CA ALA A 832 -12.39 9.67 9.95
C ALA A 832 -13.46 10.77 10.07
N LEU A 833 -14.30 10.71 11.11
CA LEU A 833 -15.34 11.71 11.37
C LEU A 833 -14.72 13.06 11.74
N ALA A 834 -13.73 13.08 12.63
CA ALA A 834 -13.07 14.31 13.06
C ALA A 834 -12.36 15.04 11.91
N VAL A 835 -11.66 14.31 11.03
CA VAL A 835 -11.05 14.91 9.83
C VAL A 835 -12.13 15.37 8.83
N GLY A 836 -13.15 14.55 8.56
CA GLY A 836 -14.22 14.89 7.62
C GLY A 836 -14.98 16.15 8.02
N PHE A 837 -15.41 16.24 9.29
CA PHE A 837 -16.12 17.41 9.80
C PHE A 837 -15.19 18.61 10.07
N GLY A 838 -13.98 18.37 10.60
CA GLY A 838 -13.00 19.44 10.86
C GLY A 838 -12.57 20.18 9.58
N HIS A 839 -12.53 19.47 8.45
CA HIS A 839 -12.20 20.03 7.13
C HIS A 839 -13.44 20.25 6.25
N HIS A 840 -14.65 20.18 6.82
CA HIS A 840 -15.94 20.46 6.16
C HIS A 840 -16.18 19.72 4.84
N TRP A 841 -15.54 18.56 4.64
CA TRP A 841 -15.59 17.82 3.37
C TRP A 841 -15.22 18.66 2.13
N ALA A 842 -14.43 19.72 2.32
CA ALA A 842 -14.24 20.78 1.34
C ALA A 842 -13.51 20.29 0.08
N THR A 843 -12.56 19.36 0.24
CA THR A 843 -11.65 18.93 -0.84
C THR A 843 -11.81 17.44 -1.21
N PRO A 844 -11.48 17.04 -2.46
CA PRO A 844 -11.37 15.63 -2.83
C PRO A 844 -10.40 14.84 -1.94
N GLU A 845 -9.31 15.46 -1.51
CA GLU A 845 -8.29 14.88 -0.62
C GLU A 845 -8.90 14.50 0.73
N THR A 846 -9.74 15.36 1.30
CA THR A 846 -10.47 15.07 2.55
C THR A 846 -11.34 13.82 2.39
N LYS A 847 -12.08 13.73 1.28
CA LYS A 847 -12.97 12.58 0.99
C LYS A 847 -12.16 11.29 0.79
N LEU A 848 -11.04 11.37 0.10
CA LEU A 848 -10.14 10.24 -0.12
C LEU A 848 -9.46 9.78 1.17
N TRP A 849 -9.06 10.71 2.04
CA TRP A 849 -8.47 10.37 3.34
C TRP A 849 -9.47 9.64 4.23
N VAL A 850 -10.72 10.11 4.28
CA VAL A 850 -11.80 9.40 4.96
C VAL A 850 -12.01 8.01 4.36
N ALA A 851 -11.93 7.86 3.04
CA ALA A 851 -12.01 6.55 2.40
C ALA A 851 -10.82 5.64 2.76
N VAL A 852 -9.60 6.17 2.90
CA VAL A 852 -8.44 5.42 3.42
C VAL A 852 -8.68 4.96 4.87
N MET A 853 -9.17 5.86 5.73
CA MET A 853 -9.49 5.50 7.11
C MET A 853 -10.59 4.43 7.18
N PHE A 854 -11.60 4.53 6.30
CA PHE A 854 -12.64 3.52 6.17
C PHE A 854 -12.06 2.16 5.76
N THR A 855 -11.25 2.08 4.70
CA THR A 855 -10.67 0.80 4.26
C THR A 855 -9.76 0.19 5.33
N GLN A 856 -9.00 1.00 6.06
CA GLN A 856 -8.20 0.53 7.19
C GLN A 856 -9.03 0.07 8.40
N SER A 857 -10.26 0.56 8.55
CA SER A 857 -11.16 0.12 9.62
C SER A 857 -11.78 -1.28 9.38
N MET A 858 -11.82 -1.74 8.12
CA MET A 858 -12.54 -2.95 7.71
C MET A 858 -12.07 -4.25 8.37
N PRO A 859 -10.76 -4.52 8.55
CA PRO A 859 -10.27 -5.65 9.36
C PRO A 859 -10.84 -5.69 10.78
N TYR A 860 -10.97 -4.52 11.40
CA TYR A 860 -11.43 -4.39 12.78
C TYR A 860 -12.94 -4.55 12.88
N LEU A 861 -13.68 -3.97 11.92
CA LEU A 861 -15.11 -4.21 11.79
C LEU A 861 -15.43 -5.70 11.57
N ALA A 862 -14.68 -6.36 10.69
CA ALA A 862 -14.80 -7.80 10.46
C ALA A 862 -14.48 -8.61 11.73
N SER A 863 -13.41 -8.25 12.45
CA SER A 863 -13.03 -8.90 13.71
C SER A 863 -14.14 -8.82 14.77
N VAL A 864 -14.67 -7.61 15.02
CA VAL A 864 -15.76 -7.40 15.98
C VAL A 864 -17.02 -8.15 15.53
N GLY A 865 -17.39 -8.06 14.26
CA GLY A 865 -18.57 -8.74 13.70
C GLY A 865 -18.49 -10.26 13.83
N VAL A 866 -17.37 -10.87 13.43
CA VAL A 866 -17.14 -12.31 13.53
C VAL A 866 -17.10 -12.77 15.00
N SER A 867 -16.49 -11.97 15.88
CA SER A 867 -16.45 -12.26 17.32
C SER A 867 -17.85 -12.28 17.96
N ILE A 868 -18.71 -11.32 17.59
CA ILE A 868 -20.12 -11.31 18.03
C ILE A 868 -20.86 -12.52 17.48
N LEU A 869 -20.71 -12.83 16.18
CA LEU A 869 -21.34 -13.99 15.56
C LEU A 869 -20.91 -15.32 16.21
N ALA A 870 -19.64 -15.43 16.62
CA ALA A 870 -19.13 -16.61 17.31
C ALA A 870 -19.75 -16.80 18.70
N ALA A 871 -20.14 -15.71 19.38
CA ALA A 871 -20.78 -15.77 20.69
C ALA A 871 -22.30 -15.98 20.62
N MET A 872 -22.92 -15.81 19.44
CA MET A 872 -24.37 -16.01 19.27
C MET A 872 -24.73 -17.50 19.24
N PRO A 873 -25.83 -17.92 19.90
CA PRO A 873 -26.27 -19.31 19.87
C PRO A 873 -26.67 -19.72 18.45
N ALA A 874 -26.25 -20.93 18.05
CA ALA A 874 -26.57 -21.48 16.73
C ALA A 874 -28.09 -21.59 16.54
N LYS A 875 -28.60 -21.15 15.39
CA LYS A 875 -29.97 -21.48 14.97
C LYS A 875 -29.99 -22.95 14.54
N ALA A 876 -31.07 -23.66 14.84
CA ALA A 876 -31.23 -25.08 14.52
C ALA A 876 -30.73 -25.41 13.09
N PRO A 877 -29.92 -26.47 12.92
CA PRO A 877 -29.16 -26.69 11.71
C PRO A 877 -30.08 -26.89 10.49
N LYS A 878 -29.92 -26.04 9.46
CA LYS A 878 -30.27 -26.40 8.09
C LYS A 878 -29.06 -27.10 7.49
N ALA A 879 -29.20 -28.38 7.16
CA ALA A 879 -28.15 -29.14 6.50
C ALA A 879 -27.63 -28.38 5.28
N VAL A 880 -26.35 -28.01 5.31
CA VAL A 880 -25.65 -27.59 4.10
C VAL A 880 -25.41 -28.88 3.35
N ALA A 881 -26.28 -29.20 2.40
CA ALA A 881 -26.04 -30.30 1.48
C ALA A 881 -24.69 -30.04 0.81
N ALA A 882 -23.76 -30.98 0.96
CA ALA A 882 -22.61 -31.05 0.09
C ALA A 882 -23.15 -31.02 -1.35
N PRO A 883 -22.74 -30.07 -2.20
CA PRO A 883 -23.25 -30.05 -3.56
C PRO A 883 -22.88 -31.38 -4.21
N ALA A 884 -23.86 -32.04 -4.82
CA ALA A 884 -23.65 -33.23 -5.62
C ALA A 884 -22.48 -32.94 -6.57
N MET A 885 -21.47 -33.82 -6.58
CA MET A 885 -20.40 -33.77 -7.58
C MET A 885 -21.05 -33.57 -8.94
N GLN A 886 -20.85 -32.41 -9.56
CA GLN A 886 -21.09 -32.28 -10.99
C GLN A 886 -20.24 -33.36 -11.65
N LYS A 887 -20.89 -34.32 -12.30
CA LYS A 887 -20.22 -35.28 -13.19
C LYS A 887 -19.22 -34.48 -14.03
N ALA A 888 -17.96 -34.89 -13.99
CA ALA A 888 -16.94 -34.34 -14.86
C ALA A 888 -17.49 -34.29 -16.29
N PRO A 889 -17.24 -33.22 -17.07
CA PRO A 889 -17.56 -33.25 -18.48
C PRO A 889 -16.88 -34.49 -19.06
N SER A 890 -17.68 -35.37 -19.65
CA SER A 890 -17.20 -36.57 -20.32
C SER A 890 -16.08 -36.16 -21.28
N VAL A 891 -14.86 -36.62 -20.99
CA VAL A 891 -13.76 -36.52 -21.94
C VAL A 891 -14.17 -37.39 -23.13
N VAL A 892 -14.72 -36.76 -24.15
CA VAL A 892 -14.93 -37.38 -25.46
C VAL A 892 -13.53 -37.61 -26.02
N PHE A 893 -13.04 -38.83 -25.91
CA PHE A 893 -11.93 -39.29 -26.72
C PHE A 893 -12.40 -39.24 -28.17
N HIS A 894 -11.93 -38.25 -28.94
CA HIS A 894 -11.95 -38.36 -30.39
C HIS A 894 -10.99 -39.50 -30.75
N PRO A 895 -11.46 -40.59 -31.39
CA PRO A 895 -10.56 -41.56 -31.98
C PRO A 895 -9.74 -40.85 -33.05
N ALA A 896 -8.43 -41.05 -33.04
CA ALA A 896 -7.59 -40.65 -34.15
C ALA A 896 -8.12 -41.35 -35.41
N ALA A 897 -8.63 -40.56 -36.37
CA ALA A 897 -8.79 -41.02 -37.73
C ALA A 897 -7.38 -41.19 -38.32
N GLY A 898 -7.15 -42.34 -38.95
CA GLY A 898 -5.94 -42.61 -39.70
C GLY A 898 -5.77 -41.61 -40.84
N ASP A 899 -4.55 -41.07 -40.96
CA ASP A 899 -3.66 -41.24 -42.12
C ASP A 899 -2.26 -40.72 -41.75
#